data_AF-A0A7V8E694-F1
#
_entry.id   AF-A0A7V8E694-F1
#
_cell.length_a   1.000
_cell.length_b   1.000
_cell.length_c   1.000
_cell.angle_alpha   90.00
_cell.angle_beta   90.00
_cell.angle_gamma   90.00
#
_symmetry.space_group_name_H-M   'P 1'
#
loop_
_entity.id
_entity.type
_entity.pdbx_description
1 polymer ?
#
loop_
_entity_poly.entity_id
_entity_poly.type
_entity_poly.pdbx_seq_one_letter_code
_entity_poly.pdbx_strand_id
1 'polypeptide(L)'
;MRCALAAAALFGFALPCTADPDKAVQLCNEAAAAFAANDFETAERKFSEAIKEDSREPDVAVLYGNRGMARGKLGRNVPALEDLGRALDVLRRLRISDPEASRDWMMFRCMILTQLSRWQEALDGIEEVLKLCPGDTEALRVRAWAHANLGRVDESLKDLKAQMVSDPYVAGFLVDVQFLQGDFEGVLATCEEGVRRDAYVDQMMRYRVMAECELGRLDDALKHVRVLQDRAYTPEIPFAQYYLLSTPGYFKYNFAESTRLLNELEARTDLILALQFHGRLLFLAEHFVECRDLLSTHAPRSDFLCLFWLGAAQWKLEQFVEARATLTDARRLNPYITAWAKRFPGLDAFLAPIDETITAEKGGDTGRRLRYELATHLLSVAEIETLVRRYEFARAAGEYGKLLPSLVSPVRKKEVETRLAEVKGMAAALDKLVLAINAKKVKLNVKVAGQDLALVKSDNRAFEFTFSKGSGKFPWAYLDPLDFFRFANPQATTPEEHFALGVLLWDVGEAKAAQQNIENASKGAANLKGTIDNLVARKRGVAAPKGGFVLYKGTYVTPEEKTNLEKGLVRYQGKWATPADKEKLAKGLIQVGGKWVDGEEAKLLAAGYRKYKDQWMGAEEYEALRSKWDTANEVETEHFKIRTNAGEGFSKDLAALAEVAYGELKTFYDGREPKLGKEKMTLFAFRAYEDYRRYCVEKKAEEHLNAAGFASSDSNVVVGWNKTGSLWQLLQTMTHEAAHLFYFRICSPSSIPSWHAEGMATYFEGFKGAGASWKFNYISESRLAFAREAMLDKKQISLAELMAADALKLINSDASKANLFYSECWALNYFLSQTDNAAYRDGYKAFRKAVETGKPEALSKFIPDQEKLEKDWTVFITSQ
;
A
#
# COMPACT_ATOMS: atom_id res chain seq x y z
N MET A 1 -21.39 65.49 -26.05
CA MET A 1 -20.90 65.93 -24.72
C MET A 1 -21.62 65.12 -23.65
N ARG A 2 -21.06 63.95 -23.33
CA ARG A 2 -21.46 62.91 -22.34
C ARG A 2 -20.81 61.61 -22.85
N CYS A 3 -19.51 61.43 -22.58
CA CYS A 3 -18.79 60.20 -22.88
C CYS A 3 -18.76 59.35 -21.61
N ALA A 4 -19.72 58.43 -21.50
CA ALA A 4 -19.76 57.34 -20.55
C ALA A 4 -19.69 56.06 -21.38
N LEU A 5 -18.47 55.57 -21.65
CA LEU A 5 -18.18 54.31 -22.33
C LEU A 5 -16.74 53.91 -22.05
N ALA A 6 -16.49 53.48 -20.82
CA ALA A 6 -15.33 52.67 -20.43
C ALA A 6 -15.68 51.92 -19.12
N ALA A 7 -16.71 51.07 -19.19
CA ALA A 7 -17.16 50.21 -18.10
C ALA A 7 -17.81 48.91 -18.64
N ALA A 8 -17.34 48.41 -19.78
CA ALA A 8 -17.91 47.23 -20.43
C ALA A 8 -16.81 46.24 -20.79
N ALA A 9 -16.45 45.39 -19.83
CA ALA A 9 -16.03 43.99 -20.03
C ALA A 9 -15.48 43.40 -18.73
N LEU A 10 -16.36 43.03 -17.80
CA LEU A 10 -16.17 41.75 -17.10
C LEU A 10 -17.50 41.13 -16.65
N PHE A 11 -18.45 41.85 -16.07
CA PHE A 11 -19.89 41.51 -16.01
C PHE A 11 -20.68 42.83 -15.81
N GLY A 12 -21.85 43.01 -16.42
CA GLY A 12 -22.44 44.35 -16.66
C GLY A 12 -23.10 45.06 -15.47
N PHE A 13 -22.62 46.29 -15.14
CA PHE A 13 -23.27 47.45 -14.47
C PHE A 13 -24.05 47.24 -13.13
N ALA A 14 -23.95 48.04 -12.06
CA ALA A 14 -23.58 49.45 -11.84
C ALA A 14 -23.36 49.75 -10.32
N LEU A 15 -22.53 50.71 -9.91
CA LEU A 15 -22.94 52.12 -9.73
C LEU A 15 -21.76 53.10 -9.93
N PRO A 16 -21.99 54.29 -10.53
CA PRO A 16 -20.96 55.28 -10.79
C PRO A 16 -20.66 56.15 -9.56
N CYS A 17 -19.37 56.32 -9.34
CA CYS A 17 -18.73 57.20 -8.39
C CYS A 17 -19.00 58.69 -8.74
N THR A 18 -19.80 59.39 -7.93
CA THR A 18 -20.14 60.82 -8.10
C THR A 18 -19.41 61.72 -7.09
N ALA A 19 -18.24 62.26 -7.45
CA ALA A 19 -17.72 63.58 -7.01
C ALA A 19 -16.25 63.70 -7.43
N ASP A 20 -15.95 64.55 -8.42
CA ASP A 20 -14.61 64.93 -8.93
C ASP A 20 -13.35 64.32 -8.24
N PRO A 21 -12.89 63.10 -8.64
CA PRO A 21 -11.66 62.47 -8.15
C PRO A 21 -10.95 61.67 -9.28
N ASP A 22 -10.44 62.33 -10.32
CA ASP A 22 -9.84 61.66 -11.50
C ASP A 22 -8.84 60.56 -11.11
N LYS A 23 -8.08 60.76 -10.02
CA LYS A 23 -7.08 59.81 -9.54
C LYS A 23 -7.68 58.53 -8.95
N ALA A 24 -8.74 58.58 -8.16
CA ALA A 24 -9.33 57.38 -7.54
C ALA A 24 -9.98 56.48 -8.61
N VAL A 25 -10.68 57.08 -9.57
CA VAL A 25 -11.28 56.39 -10.73
C VAL A 25 -10.20 55.85 -11.65
N GLN A 26 -9.16 56.63 -11.94
CA GLN A 26 -8.00 56.17 -12.71
C GLN A 26 -7.32 54.97 -12.02
N LEU A 27 -7.04 55.05 -10.72
CA LEU A 27 -6.45 53.96 -9.95
C LEU A 27 -7.34 52.71 -9.94
N CYS A 28 -8.67 52.89 -9.85
CA CYS A 28 -9.64 51.80 -9.94
C CYS A 28 -9.59 51.12 -11.33
N ASN A 29 -9.56 51.91 -12.41
CA ASN A 29 -9.47 51.40 -13.78
C ASN A 29 -8.13 50.71 -14.05
N GLU A 30 -7.02 51.27 -13.56
CA GLU A 30 -5.69 50.63 -13.61
C GLU A 30 -5.67 49.33 -12.82
N ALA A 31 -6.30 49.30 -11.63
CA ALA A 31 -6.42 48.10 -10.82
C ALA A 31 -7.26 47.03 -11.51
N ALA A 32 -8.38 47.40 -12.14
CA ALA A 32 -9.23 46.50 -12.90
C ALA A 32 -8.52 45.95 -14.14
N ALA A 33 -7.75 46.77 -14.85
CA ALA A 33 -6.93 46.34 -15.98
C ALA A 33 -5.83 45.36 -15.54
N ALA A 34 -5.15 45.63 -14.42
CA ALA A 34 -4.18 44.71 -13.83
C ALA A 34 -4.84 43.39 -13.40
N PHE A 35 -6.03 43.46 -12.79
CA PHE A 35 -6.80 42.29 -12.39
C PHE A 35 -7.19 41.42 -13.60
N ALA A 36 -7.65 42.05 -14.70
CA ALA A 36 -7.97 41.36 -15.95
C ALA A 36 -6.73 40.74 -16.62
N ALA A 37 -5.55 41.32 -16.41
CA ALA A 37 -4.27 40.78 -16.85
C ALA A 37 -3.69 39.69 -15.91
N ASN A 38 -4.43 39.30 -14.85
CA ASN A 38 -3.99 38.41 -13.77
C ASN A 38 -2.77 38.94 -12.96
N ASP A 39 -2.48 40.25 -13.02
CA ASP A 39 -1.51 40.93 -12.15
C ASP A 39 -2.21 41.37 -10.86
N PHE A 40 -2.44 40.39 -9.98
CA PHE A 40 -3.22 40.59 -8.76
C PHE A 40 -2.46 41.44 -7.72
N GLU A 41 -1.14 41.41 -7.69
CA GLU A 41 -0.30 42.26 -6.83
C GLU A 41 -0.45 43.74 -7.20
N THR A 42 -0.38 44.08 -8.48
CA THR A 42 -0.61 45.46 -8.93
C THR A 42 -2.06 45.87 -8.70
N ALA A 43 -3.02 44.97 -8.96
CA ALA A 43 -4.43 45.23 -8.68
C ALA A 43 -4.67 45.55 -7.20
N GLU A 44 -4.17 44.73 -6.27
CA GLU A 44 -4.32 44.96 -4.83
C GLU A 44 -3.72 46.30 -4.41
N ARG A 45 -2.51 46.61 -4.89
CA ARG A 45 -1.83 47.88 -4.58
C ARG A 45 -2.66 49.07 -5.07
N LYS A 46 -3.11 49.03 -6.31
CA LYS A 46 -3.88 50.12 -6.95
C LYS A 46 -5.26 50.29 -6.33
N PHE A 47 -5.97 49.21 -5.99
CA PHE A 47 -7.20 49.31 -5.20
C PHE A 47 -6.93 49.88 -3.80
N SER A 48 -5.82 49.53 -3.15
CA SER A 48 -5.45 50.09 -1.85
C SER A 48 -5.11 51.58 -1.91
N GLU A 49 -4.53 52.04 -3.00
CA GLU A 49 -4.32 53.47 -3.29
C GLU A 49 -5.67 54.17 -3.53
N ALA A 50 -6.55 53.59 -4.35
CA ALA A 50 -7.89 54.14 -4.61
C ALA A 50 -8.74 54.29 -3.33
N ILE A 51 -8.70 53.31 -2.42
CA ILE A 51 -9.42 53.36 -1.13
C ILE A 51 -8.94 54.51 -0.22
N LYS A 52 -7.68 54.96 -0.35
CA LYS A 52 -7.17 56.10 0.42
C LYS A 52 -7.62 57.44 -0.14
N GLU A 53 -7.85 57.50 -1.45
CA GLU A 53 -8.23 58.71 -2.18
C GLU A 53 -9.77 58.90 -2.20
N ASP A 54 -10.54 57.83 -2.02
CA ASP A 54 -12.01 57.89 -1.97
C ASP A 54 -12.56 57.76 -0.54
N SER A 55 -13.41 58.70 -0.14
CA SER A 55 -14.06 58.74 1.17
C SER A 55 -15.56 58.42 1.12
N ARG A 56 -16.12 58.12 -0.05
CA ARG A 56 -17.57 57.85 -0.22
C ARG A 56 -17.86 56.37 -0.04
N GLU A 57 -18.71 56.07 0.93
CA GLU A 57 -18.99 54.69 1.33
C GLU A 57 -19.48 53.77 0.18
N PRO A 58 -20.39 54.18 -0.74
CA PRO A 58 -20.82 53.32 -1.85
C PRO A 58 -19.66 52.91 -2.78
N ASP A 59 -18.79 53.83 -3.12
CA ASP A 59 -17.67 53.61 -4.05
C ASP A 59 -16.56 52.81 -3.38
N VAL A 60 -16.32 53.11 -2.10
CA VAL A 60 -15.38 52.37 -1.24
C VAL A 60 -15.83 50.91 -1.03
N ALA A 61 -17.14 50.61 -1.04
CA ALA A 61 -17.64 49.23 -0.99
C ALA A 61 -17.19 48.41 -2.20
N VAL A 62 -17.28 48.98 -3.40
CA VAL A 62 -16.82 48.35 -4.66
C VAL A 62 -15.30 48.13 -4.63
N LEU A 63 -14.55 49.11 -4.14
CA LEU A 63 -13.09 49.00 -4.00
C LEU A 63 -12.70 47.93 -2.98
N TYR A 64 -13.39 47.82 -1.85
CA TYR A 64 -13.19 46.74 -0.88
C TYR A 64 -13.52 45.37 -1.49
N GLY A 65 -14.66 45.23 -2.19
CA GLY A 65 -15.06 43.98 -2.81
C GLY A 65 -14.02 43.48 -3.83
N ASN A 66 -13.60 44.36 -4.74
CA ASN A 66 -12.63 44.04 -5.79
C ASN A 66 -11.21 43.79 -5.23
N ARG A 67 -10.79 44.56 -4.21
CA ARG A 67 -9.53 44.29 -3.50
C ARG A 67 -9.57 42.97 -2.76
N GLY A 68 -10.70 42.64 -2.14
CA GLY A 68 -10.94 41.36 -1.47
C GLY A 68 -10.80 40.20 -2.45
N MET A 69 -11.35 40.31 -3.65
CA MET A 69 -11.16 39.32 -4.71
C MET A 69 -9.68 39.19 -5.13
N ALA A 70 -8.97 40.31 -5.33
CA ALA A 70 -7.55 40.30 -5.70
C ALA A 70 -6.68 39.62 -4.63
N ARG A 71 -6.93 39.95 -3.35
CA ARG A 71 -6.28 39.32 -2.20
C ARG A 71 -6.57 37.83 -2.12
N GLY A 72 -7.79 37.41 -2.42
CA GLY A 72 -8.16 35.99 -2.48
C GLY A 72 -7.40 35.26 -3.59
N LYS A 73 -7.24 35.87 -4.77
CA LYS A 73 -6.42 35.30 -5.86
C LYS A 73 -4.94 35.18 -5.49
N LEU A 74 -4.45 36.04 -4.60
CA LEU A 74 -3.09 35.98 -4.02
C LEU A 74 -2.95 35.02 -2.83
N GLY A 75 -4.01 34.31 -2.42
CA GLY A 75 -4.02 33.43 -1.24
C GLY A 75 -4.01 34.17 0.10
N ARG A 76 -4.21 35.49 0.11
CA ARG A 76 -4.30 36.34 1.31
C ARG A 76 -5.71 36.24 1.91
N ASN A 77 -6.07 35.03 2.34
CA ASN A 77 -7.45 34.64 2.64
C ASN A 77 -8.09 35.46 3.78
N VAL A 78 -7.36 35.74 4.87
CA VAL A 78 -7.91 36.51 6.01
C VAL A 78 -8.19 37.97 5.62
N PRO A 79 -7.23 38.74 5.06
CA PRO A 79 -7.51 40.09 4.54
C PRO A 79 -8.60 40.15 3.46
N ALA A 80 -8.70 39.11 2.62
CA ALA A 80 -9.74 39.01 1.60
C ALA A 80 -11.14 38.87 2.22
N LEU A 81 -11.31 38.00 3.22
CA LEU A 81 -12.57 37.83 3.93
C LEU A 81 -13.01 39.09 4.68
N GLU A 82 -12.06 39.83 5.25
CA GLU A 82 -12.34 41.11 5.89
C GLU A 82 -12.85 42.16 4.89
N ASP A 83 -12.18 42.30 3.74
CA ASP A 83 -12.56 43.25 2.71
C ASP A 83 -13.93 42.91 2.08
N LEU A 84 -14.16 41.64 1.76
CA LEU A 84 -15.46 41.16 1.25
C LEU A 84 -16.57 41.35 2.29
N GLY A 85 -16.28 41.11 3.57
CA GLY A 85 -17.22 41.38 4.66
C GLY A 85 -17.58 42.86 4.76
N ARG A 86 -16.58 43.76 4.73
CA ARG A 86 -16.80 45.22 4.74
C ARG A 86 -17.63 45.68 3.56
N ALA A 87 -17.35 45.17 2.35
CA ALA A 87 -18.10 45.52 1.15
C ALA A 87 -19.60 45.17 1.31
N LEU A 88 -19.90 43.95 1.75
CA LEU A 88 -21.28 43.49 1.97
C LEU A 88 -21.98 44.22 3.12
N ASP A 89 -21.27 44.53 4.20
CA ASP A 89 -21.81 45.30 5.32
C ASP A 89 -22.16 46.74 4.92
N VAL A 90 -21.34 47.37 4.07
CA VAL A 90 -21.63 48.72 3.54
C VAL A 90 -22.85 48.68 2.64
N LEU A 91 -22.95 47.72 1.70
CA LEU A 91 -24.14 47.57 0.85
C LEU A 91 -25.41 47.36 1.69
N ARG A 92 -25.36 46.48 2.70
CA ARG A 92 -26.49 46.19 3.60
C ARG A 92 -26.89 47.42 4.42
N ARG A 93 -25.92 48.13 5.00
CA ARG A 93 -26.15 49.34 5.81
C ARG A 93 -26.77 50.46 4.99
N LEU A 94 -26.30 50.66 3.76
CA LEU A 94 -26.78 51.70 2.84
C LEU A 94 -28.04 51.29 2.06
N ARG A 95 -28.52 50.05 2.24
CA ARG A 95 -29.67 49.47 1.51
C ARG A 95 -29.51 49.58 -0.01
N ILE A 96 -28.28 49.48 -0.49
CA ILE A 96 -27.98 49.46 -1.91
C ILE A 96 -28.30 48.06 -2.43
N SER A 97 -29.30 47.96 -3.30
CA SER A 97 -29.67 46.72 -3.96
C SER A 97 -28.88 46.59 -5.26
N ASP A 98 -27.72 45.94 -5.17
CA ASP A 98 -26.97 45.44 -6.32
C ASP A 98 -26.86 43.91 -6.18
N PRO A 99 -27.86 43.16 -6.70
CA PRO A 99 -27.90 41.72 -6.55
C PRO A 99 -26.71 41.01 -7.21
N GLU A 100 -26.13 41.58 -8.26
CA GLU A 100 -25.01 40.96 -9.00
C GLU A 100 -23.69 41.13 -8.24
N ALA A 101 -23.34 42.36 -7.84
CA ALA A 101 -22.13 42.59 -7.05
C ALA A 101 -22.19 41.90 -5.68
N SER A 102 -23.36 41.92 -5.03
CA SER A 102 -23.56 41.18 -3.76
C SER A 102 -23.38 39.68 -3.97
N ARG A 103 -23.97 39.11 -5.02
CA ARG A 103 -23.82 37.69 -5.35
C ARG A 103 -22.36 37.33 -5.59
N ASP A 104 -21.63 38.11 -6.39
CA ASP A 104 -20.23 37.80 -6.75
C ASP A 104 -19.30 37.87 -5.54
N TRP A 105 -19.41 38.91 -4.70
CA TRP A 105 -18.58 39.02 -3.49
C TRP A 105 -18.95 37.96 -2.45
N MET A 106 -20.23 37.63 -2.30
CA MET A 106 -20.69 36.54 -1.43
C MET A 106 -20.18 35.19 -1.92
N MET A 107 -20.27 34.94 -3.22
CA MET A 107 -19.76 33.71 -3.84
C MET A 107 -18.26 33.58 -3.63
N PHE A 108 -17.49 34.65 -3.91
CA PHE A 108 -16.03 34.66 -3.71
C PHE A 108 -15.65 34.48 -2.24
N ARG A 109 -16.40 35.09 -1.32
CA ARG A 109 -16.25 34.87 0.14
C ARG A 109 -16.48 33.42 0.50
N CYS A 110 -17.53 32.79 -0.02
CA CYS A 110 -17.82 31.36 0.21
C CYS A 110 -16.74 30.45 -0.37
N MET A 111 -16.17 30.78 -1.54
CA MET A 111 -15.01 30.06 -2.10
C MET A 111 -13.77 30.16 -1.20
N ILE A 112 -13.49 31.32 -0.61
CA ILE A 112 -12.37 31.45 0.34
C ILE A 112 -12.67 30.67 1.64
N LEU A 113 -13.91 30.72 2.13
CA LEU A 113 -14.32 29.96 3.33
C LEU A 113 -14.22 28.45 3.12
N THR A 114 -14.58 27.93 1.94
CA THR A 114 -14.39 26.52 1.59
C THR A 114 -12.93 26.14 1.50
N GLN A 115 -12.06 26.97 0.91
CA GLN A 115 -10.60 26.75 0.93
C GLN A 115 -10.02 26.68 2.35
N LEU A 116 -10.56 27.48 3.28
CA LEU A 116 -10.20 27.45 4.70
C LEU A 116 -10.89 26.34 5.50
N SER A 117 -11.63 25.43 4.85
CA SER A 117 -12.41 24.36 5.50
C SER A 117 -13.47 24.86 6.49
N ARG A 118 -13.94 26.10 6.36
CA ARG A 118 -15.02 26.70 7.17
C ARG A 118 -16.38 26.42 6.53
N TRP A 119 -16.68 25.14 6.35
CA TRP A 119 -17.79 24.64 5.52
C TRP A 119 -19.18 25.14 5.95
N GLN A 120 -19.46 25.24 7.25
CA GLN A 120 -20.77 25.72 7.73
C GLN A 120 -20.99 27.20 7.40
N GLU A 121 -19.97 28.04 7.59
CA GLU A 121 -20.08 29.47 7.25
C GLU A 121 -20.15 29.71 5.75
N ALA A 122 -19.51 28.83 4.96
CA ALA A 122 -19.68 28.82 3.52
C ALA A 122 -21.13 28.42 3.15
N LEU A 123 -21.71 27.39 3.76
CA LEU A 123 -23.12 27.01 3.52
C LEU A 123 -24.07 28.16 3.83
N ASP A 124 -23.91 28.81 4.98
CA ASP A 124 -24.77 29.93 5.38
C ASP A 124 -24.71 31.07 4.34
N GLY A 125 -23.51 31.39 3.84
CA GLY A 125 -23.34 32.39 2.76
C GLY A 125 -23.88 31.93 1.40
N ILE A 126 -23.77 30.65 1.07
CA ILE A 126 -24.30 30.07 -0.18
C ILE A 126 -25.82 30.05 -0.17
N GLU A 127 -26.47 29.82 0.99
CA GLU A 127 -27.92 29.97 1.11
C GLU A 127 -28.38 31.41 0.82
N GLU A 128 -27.58 32.42 1.20
CA GLU A 128 -27.85 33.81 0.82
C GLU A 128 -27.66 34.05 -0.68
N VAL A 129 -26.61 33.46 -1.30
CA VAL A 129 -26.41 33.52 -2.75
C VAL A 129 -27.59 32.88 -3.51
N LEU A 130 -28.06 31.72 -3.06
CA LEU A 130 -29.17 31.01 -3.70
C LEU A 130 -30.54 31.68 -3.46
N LYS A 131 -30.68 32.53 -2.44
CA LYS A 131 -31.85 33.42 -2.32
C LYS A 131 -31.85 34.51 -3.38
N LEU A 132 -30.67 35.01 -3.76
CA LEU A 132 -30.50 36.02 -4.82
C LEU A 132 -30.61 35.38 -6.21
N CYS A 133 -29.98 34.23 -6.41
CA CYS A 133 -29.97 33.48 -7.67
C CYS A 133 -30.25 31.98 -7.42
N PRO A 134 -31.52 31.55 -7.39
CA PRO A 134 -31.88 30.17 -7.07
C PRO A 134 -31.33 29.08 -8.00
N GLY A 135 -31.02 29.45 -9.25
CA GLY A 135 -30.48 28.54 -10.28
C GLY A 135 -28.96 28.63 -10.47
N ASP A 136 -28.27 29.31 -9.57
CA ASP A 136 -26.82 29.51 -9.67
C ASP A 136 -26.07 28.18 -9.57
N THR A 137 -25.57 27.73 -10.72
CA THR A 137 -24.93 26.42 -10.86
C THR A 137 -23.63 26.34 -10.04
N GLU A 138 -22.91 27.46 -9.93
CA GLU A 138 -21.67 27.51 -9.16
C GLU A 138 -21.95 27.49 -7.66
N ALA A 139 -22.97 28.23 -7.20
CA ALA A 139 -23.38 28.23 -5.80
C ALA A 139 -23.94 26.87 -5.36
N LEU A 140 -24.77 26.22 -6.19
CA LEU A 140 -25.27 24.87 -5.94
C LEU A 140 -24.14 23.83 -5.89
N ARG A 141 -23.11 23.96 -6.76
CA ARG A 141 -21.92 23.09 -6.75
C ARG A 141 -21.12 23.25 -5.45
N VAL A 142 -20.88 24.50 -5.02
CA VAL A 142 -20.17 24.76 -3.76
C VAL A 142 -21.03 24.35 -2.55
N ARG A 143 -22.37 24.45 -2.63
CA ARG A 143 -23.29 23.93 -1.60
C ARG A 143 -23.15 22.43 -1.43
N ALA A 144 -23.21 21.70 -2.54
CA ALA A 144 -22.99 20.27 -2.55
C ALA A 144 -21.59 19.90 -1.99
N TRP A 145 -20.55 20.65 -2.36
CA TRP A 145 -19.20 20.43 -1.84
C TRP A 145 -19.09 20.64 -0.34
N ALA A 146 -19.69 21.70 0.19
CA ALA A 146 -19.72 21.96 1.61
C ALA A 146 -20.58 20.93 2.37
N HIS A 147 -21.70 20.48 1.79
CA HIS A 147 -22.51 19.39 2.31
C HIS A 147 -21.72 18.07 2.40
N ALA A 148 -21.00 17.68 1.33
CA ALA A 148 -20.16 16.49 1.32
C ALA A 148 -19.08 16.52 2.43
N ASN A 149 -18.38 17.65 2.58
CA ASN A 149 -17.34 17.83 3.62
C ASN A 149 -17.89 17.89 5.05
N LEU A 150 -19.17 18.23 5.23
CA LEU A 150 -19.87 18.15 6.52
C LEU A 150 -20.47 16.77 6.78
N GLY A 151 -20.35 15.83 5.84
CA GLY A 151 -20.95 14.50 5.91
C GLY A 151 -22.46 14.48 5.64
N ARG A 152 -23.02 15.56 5.09
CA ARG A 152 -24.42 15.69 4.64
C ARG A 152 -24.56 15.23 3.18
N VAL A 153 -24.27 13.95 2.93
CA VAL A 153 -24.14 13.45 1.54
C VAL A 153 -25.47 13.33 0.83
N ASP A 154 -26.56 13.04 1.52
CA ASP A 154 -27.87 12.96 0.87
C ASP A 154 -28.29 14.33 0.29
N GLU A 155 -28.02 15.41 1.03
CA GLU A 155 -28.21 16.78 0.56
C GLU A 155 -27.26 17.12 -0.60
N SER A 156 -26.00 16.72 -0.50
CA SER A 156 -25.04 16.88 -1.61
C SER A 156 -25.48 16.15 -2.87
N LEU A 157 -25.90 14.89 -2.76
CA LEU A 157 -26.32 14.07 -3.90
C LEU A 157 -27.61 14.60 -4.52
N LYS A 158 -28.55 15.07 -3.70
CA LYS A 158 -29.77 15.71 -4.19
C LYS A 158 -29.45 16.91 -5.08
N ASP A 159 -28.55 17.78 -4.62
CA ASP A 159 -28.12 18.95 -5.38
C ASP A 159 -27.39 18.57 -6.66
N LEU A 160 -26.41 17.66 -6.58
CA LEU A 160 -25.62 17.23 -7.74
C LEU A 160 -26.44 16.49 -8.78
N LYS A 161 -27.38 15.62 -8.37
CA LYS A 161 -28.30 14.92 -9.29
C LYS A 161 -29.24 15.89 -9.99
N ALA A 162 -29.73 16.92 -9.29
CA ALA A 162 -30.57 17.95 -9.91
C ALA A 162 -29.77 18.76 -10.94
N GLN A 163 -28.52 19.11 -10.63
CA GLN A 163 -27.65 19.86 -11.56
C GLN A 163 -27.21 19.05 -12.78
N MET A 164 -26.96 17.76 -12.61
CA MET A 164 -26.53 16.84 -13.68
C MET A 164 -27.49 16.81 -14.88
N VAL A 165 -28.78 17.14 -14.65
CA VAL A 165 -29.77 17.26 -15.71
C VAL A 165 -29.37 18.37 -16.71
N SER A 166 -28.95 19.53 -16.19
CA SER A 166 -28.62 20.74 -16.98
C SER A 166 -27.13 20.92 -17.28
N ASP A 167 -26.24 20.43 -16.40
CA ASP A 167 -24.79 20.54 -16.54
C ASP A 167 -24.11 19.17 -16.38
N PRO A 168 -23.74 18.51 -17.50
CA PRO A 168 -23.03 17.23 -17.49
C PRO A 168 -21.65 17.30 -16.81
N TYR A 169 -21.04 18.47 -16.67
CA TYR A 169 -19.73 18.61 -16.03
C TYR A 169 -19.81 18.44 -14.49
N VAL A 170 -21.00 18.42 -13.91
CA VAL A 170 -21.19 18.05 -12.49
C VAL A 170 -20.97 16.54 -12.26
N ALA A 171 -20.97 15.74 -13.33
CA ALA A 171 -20.76 14.28 -13.27
C ALA A 171 -19.53 13.90 -12.45
N GLY A 172 -18.40 14.60 -12.63
CA GLY A 172 -17.14 14.31 -11.95
C GLY A 172 -17.28 14.34 -10.43
N PHE A 173 -17.93 15.38 -9.91
CA PHE A 173 -18.13 15.52 -8.47
C PHE A 173 -19.25 14.60 -7.94
N LEU A 174 -20.27 14.32 -8.76
CA LEU A 174 -21.32 13.37 -8.41
C LEU A 174 -20.77 11.94 -8.24
N VAL A 175 -19.92 11.46 -9.17
CA VAL A 175 -19.32 10.13 -9.04
C VAL A 175 -18.37 10.04 -7.85
N ASP A 176 -17.63 11.12 -7.52
CA ASP A 176 -16.80 11.17 -6.31
C ASP A 176 -17.68 10.94 -5.06
N VAL A 177 -18.78 11.68 -4.91
CA VAL A 177 -19.65 11.60 -3.73
C VAL A 177 -20.40 10.27 -3.66
N GLN A 178 -20.90 9.75 -4.78
CA GLN A 178 -21.56 8.44 -4.85
C GLN A 178 -20.59 7.30 -4.49
N PHE A 179 -19.36 7.36 -5.01
CA PHE A 179 -18.34 6.38 -4.72
C PHE A 179 -17.96 6.40 -3.23
N LEU A 180 -17.83 7.59 -2.63
CA LEU A 180 -17.60 7.74 -1.20
C LEU A 180 -18.75 7.16 -0.36
N GLN A 181 -20.01 7.37 -0.77
CA GLN A 181 -21.18 6.80 -0.11
C GLN A 181 -21.24 5.26 -0.23
N GLY A 182 -20.60 4.70 -1.26
CA GLY A 182 -20.69 3.29 -1.62
C GLY A 182 -21.86 2.96 -2.55
N ASP A 183 -22.47 3.97 -3.20
CA ASP A 183 -23.50 3.80 -4.22
C ASP A 183 -22.86 3.46 -5.59
N PHE A 184 -22.27 2.27 -5.70
CA PHE A 184 -21.52 1.88 -6.90
C PHE A 184 -22.40 1.71 -8.14
N GLU A 185 -23.63 1.22 -7.98
CA GLU A 185 -24.58 1.15 -9.11
C GLU A 185 -24.95 2.56 -9.60
N GLY A 186 -25.13 3.52 -8.69
CA GLY A 186 -25.31 4.92 -9.03
C GLY A 186 -24.08 5.53 -9.71
N VAL A 187 -22.86 5.14 -9.31
CA VAL A 187 -21.62 5.52 -10.01
C VAL A 187 -21.65 5.01 -11.45
N LEU A 188 -21.99 3.74 -11.69
CA LEU A 188 -22.04 3.18 -13.05
C LEU A 188 -23.04 3.91 -13.95
N ALA A 189 -24.24 4.18 -13.46
CA ALA A 189 -25.27 4.92 -14.21
C ALA A 189 -24.80 6.35 -14.54
N THR A 190 -24.14 7.01 -13.58
CA THR A 190 -23.62 8.37 -13.76
C THR A 190 -22.44 8.40 -14.73
N CYS A 191 -21.57 7.39 -14.69
CA CYS A 191 -20.47 7.24 -15.65
C CYS A 191 -20.99 6.99 -17.07
N GLU A 192 -22.02 6.17 -17.23
CA GLU A 192 -22.66 5.93 -18.53
C GLU A 192 -23.29 7.22 -19.10
N GLU A 193 -24.00 7.96 -18.25
CA GLU A 193 -24.58 9.25 -18.64
C GLU A 193 -23.47 10.25 -19.04
N GLY A 194 -22.43 10.38 -18.22
CA GLY A 194 -21.29 11.27 -18.45
C GLY A 194 -20.53 10.96 -19.74
N VAL A 195 -20.21 9.69 -19.99
CA VAL A 195 -19.54 9.25 -21.23
C VAL A 195 -20.39 9.52 -22.47
N ARG A 196 -21.70 9.25 -22.40
CA ARG A 196 -22.62 9.53 -23.54
C ARG A 196 -22.78 11.03 -23.81
N ARG A 197 -22.57 11.91 -22.82
CA ARG A 197 -22.57 13.37 -23.00
C ARG A 197 -21.16 13.97 -23.22
N ASP A 198 -20.14 13.14 -23.38
CA ASP A 198 -18.74 13.55 -23.54
C ASP A 198 -18.19 14.43 -22.39
N ALA A 199 -18.67 14.19 -21.17
CA ALA A 199 -18.29 14.94 -19.98
C ALA A 199 -17.29 14.15 -19.11
N TYR A 200 -16.08 14.66 -18.93
CA TYR A 200 -15.00 14.05 -18.13
C TYR A 200 -14.79 12.55 -18.42
N VAL A 201 -14.77 12.17 -19.70
CA VAL A 201 -14.78 10.77 -20.15
C VAL A 201 -13.74 9.90 -19.44
N ASP A 202 -12.51 10.38 -19.27
CA ASP A 202 -11.44 9.62 -18.64
C ASP A 202 -11.67 9.41 -17.12
N GLN A 203 -12.18 10.44 -16.42
CA GLN A 203 -12.60 10.32 -15.02
C GLN A 203 -13.79 9.36 -14.87
N MET A 204 -14.78 9.43 -15.77
CA MET A 204 -15.93 8.54 -15.77
C MET A 204 -15.50 7.08 -15.98
N MET A 205 -14.62 6.82 -16.94
CA MET A 205 -14.11 5.48 -17.21
C MET A 205 -13.28 4.94 -16.03
N ARG A 206 -12.49 5.80 -15.37
CA ARG A 206 -11.79 5.44 -14.13
C ARG A 206 -12.75 5.02 -13.03
N TYR A 207 -13.75 5.84 -12.72
CA TYR A 207 -14.74 5.54 -11.68
C TYR A 207 -15.61 4.34 -12.01
N ARG A 208 -15.88 4.11 -13.30
CA ARG A 208 -16.55 2.91 -13.78
C ARG A 208 -15.77 1.66 -13.45
N VAL A 209 -14.47 1.61 -13.78
CA VAL A 209 -13.59 0.48 -13.43
C VAL A 209 -13.57 0.27 -11.91
N MET A 210 -13.46 1.33 -11.13
CA MET A 210 -13.44 1.24 -9.66
C MET A 210 -14.76 0.69 -9.11
N ALA A 211 -15.90 1.17 -9.61
CA ALA A 211 -17.22 0.68 -9.19
C ALA A 211 -17.46 -0.78 -9.61
N GLU A 212 -17.06 -1.16 -10.82
CA GLU A 212 -17.08 -2.55 -11.29
C GLU A 212 -16.22 -3.46 -10.39
N CYS A 213 -15.04 -2.99 -9.97
CA CYS A 213 -14.19 -3.70 -9.01
C CYS A 213 -14.88 -3.89 -7.65
N GLU A 214 -15.50 -2.84 -7.11
CA GLU A 214 -16.19 -2.92 -5.81
C GLU A 214 -17.47 -3.76 -5.85
N LEU A 215 -18.09 -3.89 -7.03
CA LEU A 215 -19.22 -4.79 -7.28
C LEU A 215 -18.80 -6.23 -7.62
N GLY A 216 -17.50 -6.50 -7.72
CA GLY A 216 -16.96 -7.81 -8.10
C GLY A 216 -17.11 -8.15 -9.59
N ARG A 217 -17.45 -7.18 -10.44
CA ARG A 217 -17.58 -7.32 -11.91
C ARG A 217 -16.20 -7.19 -12.58
N LEU A 218 -15.30 -8.13 -12.28
CA LEU A 218 -13.88 -8.03 -12.65
C LEU A 218 -13.63 -8.10 -14.15
N ASP A 219 -14.44 -8.86 -14.90
CA ASP A 219 -14.30 -8.98 -16.36
C ASP A 219 -14.66 -7.67 -17.07
N ASP A 220 -15.73 -7.01 -16.61
CA ASP A 220 -16.11 -5.68 -17.09
C ASP A 220 -15.01 -4.66 -16.77
N ALA A 221 -14.49 -4.68 -15.53
CA ALA A 221 -13.41 -3.79 -15.11
C ALA A 221 -12.16 -3.98 -15.98
N LEU A 222 -11.76 -5.22 -16.24
CA LEU A 222 -10.61 -5.53 -17.10
C LEU A 222 -10.82 -5.07 -18.54
N LYS A 223 -12.02 -5.24 -19.08
CA LYS A 223 -12.38 -4.75 -20.42
C LYS A 223 -12.27 -3.23 -20.50
N HIS A 224 -12.79 -2.51 -19.51
CA HIS A 224 -12.74 -1.04 -19.50
C HIS A 224 -11.34 -0.48 -19.22
N VAL A 225 -10.49 -1.19 -18.47
CA VAL A 225 -9.05 -0.84 -18.34
C VAL A 225 -8.34 -0.93 -19.70
N ARG A 226 -8.64 -1.94 -20.52
CA ARG A 226 -8.06 -2.05 -21.87
C ARG A 226 -8.51 -0.91 -22.78
N VAL A 227 -9.79 -0.54 -22.72
CA VAL A 227 -10.31 0.63 -23.46
C VAL A 227 -9.61 1.93 -23.04
N LEU A 228 -9.30 2.08 -21.74
CA LEU A 228 -8.51 3.21 -21.24
C LEU A 228 -7.07 3.20 -21.77
N GLN A 229 -6.43 2.03 -21.85
CA GLN A 229 -5.06 1.87 -22.36
C GLN A 229 -4.92 2.20 -23.86
N ASP A 230 -5.97 1.97 -24.64
CA ASP A 230 -6.00 2.29 -26.08
C ASP A 230 -6.21 3.80 -26.36
N ARG A 231 -6.67 4.56 -25.36
CA ARG A 231 -6.79 6.02 -25.42
C ARG A 231 -5.46 6.62 -24.90
N ALA A 232 -4.94 7.63 -25.59
CA ALA A 232 -3.61 8.21 -25.33
C ALA A 232 -3.32 8.44 -23.83
N TYR A 233 -2.06 8.28 -23.42
CA TYR A 233 -1.60 8.20 -22.02
C TYR A 233 -2.14 9.34 -21.13
N THR A 234 -3.22 9.07 -20.40
CA THR A 234 -3.77 9.98 -19.38
C THR A 234 -3.41 9.48 -17.96
N PRO A 235 -3.19 10.36 -16.97
CA PRO A 235 -2.91 10.00 -15.57
C PRO A 235 -3.94 9.08 -14.90
N GLU A 236 -5.14 8.96 -15.50
CA GLU A 236 -6.27 8.16 -15.07
C GLU A 236 -6.09 6.66 -15.36
N ILE A 237 -5.28 6.30 -16.38
CA ILE A 237 -5.02 4.91 -16.77
C ILE A 237 -4.25 4.14 -15.68
N PRO A 238 -3.12 4.67 -15.14
CA PRO A 238 -2.46 4.04 -14.00
C PRO A 238 -3.42 3.86 -12.82
N PHE A 239 -4.26 4.85 -12.51
CA PHE A 239 -5.19 4.78 -11.38
C PHE A 239 -6.18 3.60 -11.51
N ALA A 240 -6.87 3.49 -12.64
CA ALA A 240 -7.85 2.43 -12.88
C ALA A 240 -7.21 1.04 -12.84
N GLN A 241 -6.01 0.93 -13.43
CA GLN A 241 -5.22 -0.30 -13.40
C GLN A 241 -4.77 -0.65 -11.98
N TYR A 242 -4.25 0.30 -11.21
CA TYR A 242 -3.84 0.09 -9.81
C TYR A 242 -5.01 -0.32 -8.92
N TYR A 243 -6.20 0.23 -9.16
CA TYR A 243 -7.40 -0.15 -8.42
C TYR A 243 -7.84 -1.59 -8.72
N LEU A 244 -7.85 -1.97 -10.01
CA LEU A 244 -8.15 -3.35 -10.41
C LEU A 244 -7.16 -4.34 -9.78
N LEU A 245 -5.86 -4.04 -9.83
CA LEU A 245 -4.80 -4.89 -9.28
C LEU A 245 -4.85 -5.03 -7.75
N SER A 246 -5.50 -4.09 -7.06
CA SER A 246 -5.71 -4.10 -5.61
C SER A 246 -7.13 -4.52 -5.21
N THR A 247 -7.85 -5.21 -6.10
CA THR A 247 -9.18 -5.76 -5.79
C THR A 247 -9.07 -7.23 -5.39
N PRO A 248 -9.68 -7.70 -4.27
CA PRO A 248 -9.41 -9.02 -3.69
C PRO A 248 -9.54 -10.19 -4.68
N GLY A 249 -10.57 -10.18 -5.53
CA GLY A 249 -10.76 -11.22 -6.54
C GLY A 249 -9.69 -11.18 -7.62
N TYR A 250 -9.30 -10.01 -8.11
CA TYR A 250 -8.26 -9.88 -9.13
C TYR A 250 -6.85 -10.15 -8.56
N PHE A 251 -6.59 -9.66 -7.35
CA PHE A 251 -5.33 -9.80 -6.61
C PHE A 251 -4.99 -11.29 -6.37
N LYS A 252 -5.98 -12.09 -5.95
CA LYS A 252 -5.79 -13.53 -5.71
C LYS A 252 -5.36 -14.29 -6.97
N TYR A 253 -5.82 -13.85 -8.15
CA TYR A 253 -5.55 -14.52 -9.43
C TYR A 253 -4.37 -13.92 -10.22
N ASN A 254 -3.95 -12.69 -9.92
CA ASN A 254 -2.86 -11.98 -10.62
C ASN A 254 -1.77 -11.47 -9.66
N PHE A 255 -1.46 -12.25 -8.62
CA PHE A 255 -0.50 -11.89 -7.58
C PHE A 255 0.84 -11.37 -8.13
N ALA A 256 1.41 -12.01 -9.16
CA ALA A 256 2.68 -11.59 -9.75
C ALA A 256 2.64 -10.19 -10.40
N GLU A 257 1.53 -9.86 -11.07
CA GLU A 257 1.35 -8.53 -11.68
C GLU A 257 1.07 -7.47 -10.62
N SER A 258 0.27 -7.82 -9.61
CA SER A 258 0.06 -7.01 -8.42
C SER A 258 1.36 -6.73 -7.66
N THR A 259 2.27 -7.71 -7.52
CA THR A 259 3.58 -7.57 -6.87
C THR A 259 4.58 -6.79 -7.73
N ARG A 260 4.61 -7.01 -9.06
CA ARG A 260 5.43 -6.23 -9.99
C ARG A 260 5.12 -4.74 -9.85
N LEU A 261 3.83 -4.44 -9.80
CA LEU A 261 3.32 -3.09 -9.70
C LEU A 261 3.49 -2.49 -8.30
N LEU A 262 3.47 -3.33 -7.25
CA LEU A 262 3.87 -2.94 -5.90
C LEU A 262 5.32 -2.44 -5.87
N ASN A 263 6.24 -3.13 -6.55
CA ASN A 263 7.64 -2.68 -6.65
C ASN A 263 7.77 -1.36 -7.43
N GLU A 264 6.94 -1.12 -8.45
CA GLU A 264 6.90 0.15 -9.18
C GLU A 264 6.35 1.30 -8.31
N LEU A 265 5.33 1.04 -7.50
CA LEU A 265 4.74 2.03 -6.58
C LEU A 265 5.62 2.30 -5.36
N GLU A 266 6.38 1.30 -4.88
CA GLU A 266 7.35 1.44 -3.79
C GLU A 266 8.47 2.44 -4.13
N ALA A 267 8.84 2.53 -5.41
CA ALA A 267 9.75 3.56 -5.92
C ALA A 267 9.13 4.99 -5.92
N ARG A 268 7.82 5.12 -5.68
CA ARG A 268 7.03 6.37 -5.76
C ARG A 268 6.22 6.67 -4.48
N THR A 269 6.82 6.41 -3.31
CA THR A 269 6.22 6.68 -1.99
C THR A 269 6.00 8.17 -1.68
N ASP A 270 6.51 9.06 -2.52
CA ASP A 270 6.24 10.50 -2.51
C ASP A 270 4.81 10.84 -2.98
N LEU A 271 4.14 9.93 -3.69
CA LEU A 271 2.77 10.10 -4.16
C LEU A 271 1.78 9.45 -3.18
N ILE A 272 0.89 10.26 -2.59
CA ILE A 272 -0.18 9.80 -1.65
C ILE A 272 -0.98 8.64 -2.24
N LEU A 273 -1.28 8.75 -3.53
CA LEU A 273 -2.00 7.75 -4.32
C LEU A 273 -1.30 6.38 -4.33
N ALA A 274 0.03 6.38 -4.46
CA ALA A 274 0.82 5.16 -4.43
C ALA A 274 0.74 4.50 -3.04
N LEU A 275 0.79 5.29 -1.97
CA LEU A 275 0.63 4.81 -0.60
C LEU A 275 -0.76 4.22 -0.34
N GLN A 276 -1.82 4.83 -0.88
CA GLN A 276 -3.19 4.30 -0.75
C GLN A 276 -3.31 2.90 -1.37
N PHE A 277 -2.81 2.73 -2.61
CA PHE A 277 -2.85 1.44 -3.31
C PHE A 277 -1.92 0.41 -2.70
N HIS A 278 -0.70 0.82 -2.33
CA HIS A 278 0.29 -0.07 -1.72
C HIS A 278 -0.22 -0.56 -0.35
N GLY A 279 -0.77 0.34 0.47
CA GLY A 279 -1.41 0.00 1.73
C GLY A 279 -2.55 -0.99 1.58
N ARG A 280 -3.48 -0.74 0.64
CA ARG A 280 -4.58 -1.65 0.30
C ARG A 280 -4.06 -3.02 -0.15
N LEU A 281 -3.07 -3.04 -1.04
CA LEU A 281 -2.55 -4.27 -1.61
C LEU A 281 -1.86 -5.14 -0.55
N LEU A 282 -0.99 -4.56 0.28
CA LEU A 282 -0.35 -5.27 1.39
C LEU A 282 -1.38 -5.81 2.37
N PHE A 283 -2.43 -5.04 2.66
CA PHE A 283 -3.52 -5.51 3.53
C PHE A 283 -4.24 -6.73 2.94
N LEU A 284 -4.59 -6.69 1.65
CA LEU A 284 -5.25 -7.81 0.96
C LEU A 284 -4.32 -9.01 0.74
N ALA A 285 -3.01 -8.77 0.66
CA ALA A 285 -1.96 -9.79 0.63
C ALA A 285 -1.72 -10.44 2.00
N GLU A 286 -2.41 -9.99 3.06
CA GLU A 286 -2.16 -10.37 4.45
C GLU A 286 -0.77 -9.99 4.99
N HIS A 287 -0.08 -9.07 4.32
CA HIS A 287 1.20 -8.47 4.75
C HIS A 287 0.94 -7.29 5.69
N PHE A 288 0.29 -7.57 6.83
CA PHE A 288 -0.22 -6.53 7.72
C PHE A 288 0.88 -5.72 8.41
N VAL A 289 2.05 -6.32 8.69
CA VAL A 289 3.19 -5.65 9.33
C VAL A 289 3.79 -4.62 8.39
N GLU A 290 4.04 -5.02 7.16
CA GLU A 290 4.56 -4.18 6.08
C GLU A 290 3.57 -3.06 5.75
N CYS A 291 2.27 -3.37 5.71
CA CYS A 291 1.20 -2.38 5.53
C CYS A 291 1.25 -1.30 6.62
N ARG A 292 1.32 -1.73 7.89
CA ARG A 292 1.41 -0.82 9.04
C ARG A 292 2.69 0.03 8.98
N ASP A 293 3.84 -0.59 8.71
CA ASP A 293 5.14 0.10 8.76
C ASP A 293 5.28 1.12 7.62
N LEU A 294 4.84 0.76 6.41
CA LEU A 294 4.76 1.68 5.27
C LEU A 294 3.89 2.89 5.59
N LEU A 295 2.64 2.65 5.99
CA LEU A 295 1.66 3.72 6.17
C LEU A 295 1.94 4.55 7.42
N SER A 296 2.41 3.96 8.51
CA SER A 296 2.78 4.74 9.70
C SER A 296 3.99 5.66 9.47
N THR A 297 4.89 5.30 8.53
CA THR A 297 6.08 6.08 8.20
C THR A 297 5.80 7.17 7.17
N HIS A 298 5.02 6.85 6.14
CA HIS A 298 4.89 7.71 4.96
C HIS A 298 3.51 8.32 4.77
N ALA A 299 2.45 7.79 5.39
CA ALA A 299 1.10 8.29 5.13
C ALA A 299 0.86 9.68 5.75
N PRO A 300 0.33 10.63 4.97
CA PRO A 300 -0.13 11.89 5.53
C PRO A 300 -1.35 11.68 6.42
N ARG A 301 -1.36 12.33 7.60
CA ARG A 301 -2.45 12.25 8.58
C ARG A 301 -3.75 12.91 8.14
N SER A 302 -3.76 13.56 6.98
CA SER A 302 -4.93 14.17 6.36
C SER A 302 -5.63 13.24 5.36
N ASP A 303 -5.04 12.10 5.02
CA ASP A 303 -5.60 11.18 4.03
C ASP A 303 -6.36 10.03 4.70
N PHE A 304 -7.68 9.99 4.48
CA PHE A 304 -8.53 9.03 5.17
C PHE A 304 -8.31 7.58 4.69
N LEU A 305 -7.95 7.35 3.41
CA LEU A 305 -7.77 6.00 2.87
C LEU A 305 -6.49 5.37 3.43
N CYS A 306 -5.39 6.13 3.46
CA CYS A 306 -4.17 5.66 4.11
C CYS A 306 -4.38 5.37 5.60
N LEU A 307 -5.11 6.24 6.31
CA LEU A 307 -5.45 6.00 7.72
C LEU A 307 -6.39 4.80 7.90
N PHE A 308 -7.34 4.60 6.98
CA PHE A 308 -8.22 3.44 6.99
C PHE A 308 -7.42 2.14 6.86
N TRP A 309 -6.52 2.05 5.87
CA TRP A 309 -5.68 0.86 5.67
C TRP A 309 -4.69 0.64 6.81
N LEU A 310 -4.08 1.70 7.35
CA LEU A 310 -3.23 1.62 8.54
C LEU A 310 -4.01 1.09 9.74
N GLY A 311 -5.19 1.66 9.99
CA GLY A 311 -6.06 1.25 11.09
C GLY A 311 -6.60 -0.17 10.93
N ALA A 312 -6.94 -0.57 9.71
CA ALA A 312 -7.34 -1.94 9.40
C ALA A 312 -6.19 -2.93 9.60
N ALA A 313 -4.97 -2.59 9.17
CA ALA A 313 -3.78 -3.41 9.40
C ALA A 313 -3.46 -3.54 10.90
N GLN A 314 -3.51 -2.44 11.65
CA GLN A 314 -3.39 -2.45 13.11
C GLN A 314 -4.45 -3.34 13.78
N TRP A 315 -5.70 -3.30 13.29
CA TRP A 315 -6.78 -4.16 13.76
C TRP A 315 -6.49 -5.65 13.49
N LYS A 316 -6.02 -5.99 12.28
CA LYS A 316 -5.59 -7.35 11.95
C LYS A 316 -4.40 -7.84 12.77
N LEU A 317 -3.53 -6.92 13.19
CA LEU A 317 -2.39 -7.18 14.08
C LEU A 317 -2.76 -7.16 15.57
N GLU A 318 -4.05 -7.09 15.91
CA GLU A 318 -4.57 -7.01 17.28
C GLU A 318 -4.07 -5.79 18.09
N GLN A 319 -3.60 -4.75 17.39
CA GLN A 319 -3.19 -3.46 17.97
C GLN A 319 -4.43 -2.59 18.18
N PHE A 320 -5.39 -3.07 18.98
CA PHE A 320 -6.75 -2.52 19.02
C PHE A 320 -6.82 -1.07 19.52
N VAL A 321 -5.87 -0.64 20.36
CA VAL A 321 -5.83 0.73 20.88
C VAL A 321 -5.44 1.71 19.78
N GLU A 322 -4.37 1.39 19.06
CA GLU A 322 -3.85 2.14 17.92
C GLU A 322 -4.85 2.08 16.76
N ALA A 323 -5.38 0.90 16.44
CA ALA A 323 -6.38 0.70 15.41
C ALA A 323 -7.62 1.56 15.67
N ARG A 324 -8.12 1.57 16.91
CA ARG A 324 -9.27 2.40 17.29
C ARG A 324 -8.95 3.89 17.12
N ALA A 325 -7.77 4.35 17.52
CA ALA A 325 -7.38 5.76 17.35
C ALA A 325 -7.27 6.15 15.87
N THR A 326 -6.51 5.38 15.08
CA THR A 326 -6.30 5.63 13.64
C THR A 326 -7.62 5.56 12.87
N LEU A 327 -8.47 4.58 13.15
CA LEU A 327 -9.77 4.45 12.51
C LEU A 327 -10.77 5.54 12.94
N THR A 328 -10.65 6.05 14.17
CA THR A 328 -11.41 7.24 14.60
C THR A 328 -11.01 8.47 13.80
N ASP A 329 -9.72 8.66 13.55
CA ASP A 329 -9.23 9.78 12.75
C ASP A 329 -9.61 9.64 11.27
N ALA A 330 -9.48 8.44 10.69
CA ALA A 330 -10.04 8.12 9.37
C ALA A 330 -11.56 8.40 9.32
N ARG A 331 -12.32 8.04 10.37
CA ARG A 331 -13.77 8.28 10.45
C ARG A 331 -14.15 9.75 10.55
N ARG A 332 -13.28 10.56 11.16
CA ARG A 332 -13.45 12.01 11.26
C ARG A 332 -13.17 12.70 9.93
N LEU A 333 -12.22 12.19 9.17
CA LEU A 333 -11.90 12.68 7.83
C LEU A 333 -12.92 12.23 6.79
N ASN A 334 -13.42 11.00 6.91
CA ASN A 334 -14.44 10.46 6.02
C ASN A 334 -15.51 9.67 6.79
N PRO A 335 -16.78 10.10 6.74
CA PRO A 335 -17.83 9.46 7.51
C PRO A 335 -18.33 8.11 6.97
N TYR A 336 -17.84 7.67 5.82
CA TYR A 336 -18.30 6.45 5.14
C TYR A 336 -17.35 5.25 5.28
N ILE A 337 -16.30 5.35 6.09
CA ILE A 337 -15.38 4.21 6.28
C ILE A 337 -16.09 2.95 6.78
N THR A 338 -17.26 3.08 7.43
CA THR A 338 -18.09 1.96 7.87
C THR A 338 -18.67 1.17 6.69
N ALA A 339 -19.04 1.83 5.60
CA ALA A 339 -19.50 1.14 4.37
C ALA A 339 -18.37 0.29 3.75
N TRP A 340 -17.13 0.79 3.84
CA TRP A 340 -15.94 0.08 3.39
C TRP A 340 -15.58 -1.08 4.33
N ALA A 341 -15.70 -0.87 5.65
CA ALA A 341 -15.42 -1.88 6.66
C ALA A 341 -16.34 -3.10 6.60
N LYS A 342 -17.60 -2.95 6.17
CA LYS A 342 -18.55 -4.07 5.98
C LYS A 342 -18.04 -5.17 5.05
N ARG A 343 -17.07 -4.86 4.18
CA ARG A 343 -16.44 -5.83 3.27
C ARG A 343 -15.43 -6.74 3.98
N PHE A 344 -15.05 -6.39 5.21
CA PHE A 344 -14.08 -7.13 6.01
C PHE A 344 -14.78 -7.66 7.28
N PRO A 345 -15.13 -8.95 7.33
CA PRO A 345 -15.89 -9.51 8.44
C PRO A 345 -15.28 -9.17 9.80
N GLY A 346 -16.06 -8.51 10.66
CA GLY A 346 -15.68 -8.13 12.03
C GLY A 346 -15.06 -6.74 12.18
N LEU A 347 -14.60 -6.10 11.10
CA LEU A 347 -14.08 -4.73 11.16
C LEU A 347 -15.22 -3.70 11.34
N ASP A 348 -16.37 -3.96 10.74
CA ASP A 348 -17.59 -3.18 10.91
C ASP A 348 -18.09 -3.17 12.36
N ALA A 349 -18.12 -4.35 13.01
CA ALA A 349 -18.45 -4.48 14.42
C ALA A 349 -17.43 -3.75 15.32
N PHE A 350 -16.15 -3.72 14.92
CA PHE A 350 -15.10 -2.98 15.62
C PHE A 350 -15.27 -1.45 15.51
N LEU A 351 -15.80 -0.97 14.38
CA LEU A 351 -16.06 0.46 14.13
C LEU A 351 -17.35 0.98 14.77
N ALA A 352 -18.36 0.12 15.00
CA ALA A 352 -19.67 0.56 15.51
C ALA A 352 -19.60 1.45 16.79
N PRO A 353 -18.76 1.16 17.81
CA PRO A 353 -18.62 2.02 18.98
C PRO A 353 -17.96 3.39 18.70
N ILE A 354 -17.11 3.46 17.66
CA ILE A 354 -16.48 4.71 17.21
C ILE A 354 -17.56 5.60 16.57
N ASP A 355 -18.44 5.01 15.77
CA ASP A 355 -19.56 5.70 15.13
C ASP A 355 -20.54 6.28 16.15
N GLU A 356 -20.87 5.52 17.19
CA GLU A 356 -21.71 5.99 18.30
C GLU A 356 -21.06 7.16 19.05
N THR A 357 -19.76 7.08 19.33
CA THR A 357 -19.01 8.13 20.03
C THR A 357 -18.97 9.43 19.22
N ILE A 358 -18.63 9.35 17.92
CA ILE A 358 -18.58 10.53 17.04
C ILE A 358 -19.97 11.12 16.82
N THR A 359 -21.01 10.28 16.71
CA THR A 359 -22.39 10.74 16.54
C THR A 359 -22.90 11.44 17.81
N ALA A 360 -22.51 10.97 19.00
CA ALA A 360 -22.77 11.65 20.26
C ALA A 360 -21.99 12.98 20.39
N GLU A 361 -20.76 13.07 19.86
CA GLU A 361 -19.96 14.30 19.81
C GLU A 361 -20.56 15.38 18.89
N LYS A 362 -21.29 15.00 17.83
CA LYS A 362 -21.94 15.94 16.89
C LYS A 362 -23.03 16.81 17.53
N GLY A 363 -23.43 16.53 18.78
CA GLY A 363 -24.33 17.37 19.58
C GLY A 363 -23.67 18.56 20.30
N GLY A 364 -22.34 18.75 20.20
CA GLY A 364 -21.64 19.80 20.95
C GLY A 364 -20.40 20.41 20.29
N ASP A 365 -19.97 21.56 20.83
CA ASP A 365 -18.81 22.39 20.44
C ASP A 365 -17.45 21.63 20.43
N THR A 366 -17.44 20.39 20.92
CA THR A 366 -16.31 19.45 20.98
C THR A 366 -15.77 19.05 19.60
N GLY A 367 -16.63 18.86 18.59
CA GLY A 367 -16.19 18.58 17.21
C GLY A 367 -15.54 19.78 16.50
N ARG A 368 -15.78 21.01 16.99
CA ARG A 368 -15.06 22.24 16.59
C ARG A 368 -13.71 22.33 17.30
N ARG A 369 -13.69 21.99 18.60
CA ARG A 369 -12.48 22.02 19.44
C ARG A 369 -11.43 21.00 19.07
N LEU A 370 -11.77 19.76 18.68
CA LEU A 370 -10.76 18.77 18.28
C LEU A 370 -10.06 19.10 16.95
N ARG A 371 -10.79 19.72 16.00
CA ARG A 371 -10.19 20.32 14.79
C ARG A 371 -9.25 21.48 15.13
N TYR A 372 -9.49 22.14 16.26
CA TYR A 372 -8.65 23.18 16.84
C TYR A 372 -7.47 22.61 17.67
N GLU A 373 -7.60 21.41 18.27
CA GLU A 373 -6.54 20.74 19.05
C GLU A 373 -5.40 20.21 18.15
N LEU A 374 -5.72 19.69 16.97
CA LEU A 374 -4.72 19.42 15.92
C LEU A 374 -4.03 20.71 15.42
N ALA A 375 -4.58 21.88 15.76
CA ALA A 375 -4.09 23.20 15.36
C ALA A 375 -3.54 24.06 16.52
N THR A 376 -3.53 23.58 17.77
CA THR A 376 -3.08 24.37 18.94
C THR A 376 -1.91 23.74 19.71
N HIS A 377 -1.00 24.59 20.18
CA HIS A 377 0.35 24.31 20.69
C HIS A 377 0.48 23.47 22.00
N LEU A 378 -0.20 22.32 22.13
CA LEU A 378 0.13 21.33 23.17
C LEU A 378 1.10 20.28 22.61
N LEU A 379 2.20 20.02 23.34
CA LEU A 379 3.15 18.98 22.95
C LEU A 379 2.46 17.60 23.03
N SER A 380 2.56 16.85 21.95
CA SER A 380 2.16 15.45 21.88
C SER A 380 2.98 14.58 22.84
N VAL A 381 2.48 13.38 23.16
CA VAL A 381 3.20 12.41 24.00
C VAL A 381 4.62 12.15 23.47
N ALA A 382 4.81 12.09 22.15
CA ALA A 382 6.11 11.87 21.53
C ALA A 382 7.08 13.05 21.74
N GLU A 383 6.57 14.29 21.76
CA GLU A 383 7.38 15.47 22.03
C GLU A 383 7.73 15.60 23.51
N ILE A 384 6.82 15.22 24.42
CA ILE A 384 7.12 15.17 25.85
C ILE A 384 8.18 14.09 26.14
N GLU A 385 8.13 12.93 25.47
CA GLU A 385 9.17 11.90 25.56
C GLU A 385 10.54 12.38 25.02
N THR A 386 10.56 13.34 24.11
CA THR A 386 11.81 13.97 23.67
C THR A 386 12.45 14.82 24.77
N LEU A 387 11.66 15.46 25.63
CA LEU A 387 12.16 16.17 26.82
C LEU A 387 12.76 15.19 27.85
N VAL A 388 12.14 14.02 28.02
CA VAL A 388 12.67 12.95 28.89
C VAL A 388 14.04 12.48 28.39
N ARG A 389 14.20 12.27 27.08
CA ARG A 389 15.50 11.88 26.48
C ARG A 389 16.59 12.94 26.64
N ARG A 390 16.23 14.20 26.83
CA ARG A 390 17.16 15.33 27.07
C ARG A 390 17.45 15.57 28.55
N TYR A 391 16.99 14.68 29.43
CA TYR A 391 17.11 14.80 30.89
C TYR A 391 16.38 16.02 31.46
N GLU A 392 15.41 16.59 30.73
CA GLU A 392 14.56 17.71 31.18
C GLU A 392 13.34 17.20 31.98
N PHE A 393 13.57 16.32 32.96
CA PHE A 393 12.51 15.56 33.64
C PHE A 393 11.46 16.42 34.32
N ALA A 394 11.86 17.51 34.99
CA ALA A 394 10.92 18.43 35.65
C ALA A 394 9.99 19.13 34.65
N ARG A 395 10.51 19.49 33.46
CA ARG A 395 9.71 20.08 32.39
C ARG A 395 8.79 19.04 31.75
N ALA A 396 9.30 17.85 31.46
CA ALA A 396 8.51 16.74 30.95
C ALA A 396 7.35 16.36 31.89
N ALA A 397 7.60 16.30 33.20
CA ALA A 397 6.56 16.09 34.21
C ALA A 397 5.53 17.23 34.22
N GLY A 398 5.97 18.48 34.04
CA GLY A 398 5.08 19.63 33.89
C GLY A 398 4.18 19.55 32.65
N GLU A 399 4.73 19.16 31.50
CA GLU A 399 3.95 19.01 30.25
C GLU A 399 3.00 17.80 30.30
N TYR A 400 3.41 16.67 30.88
CA TYR A 400 2.49 15.56 31.17
C TYR A 400 1.38 15.99 32.13
N GLY A 401 1.69 16.82 33.14
CA GLY A 401 0.71 17.37 34.07
C GLY A 401 -0.28 18.34 33.42
N LYS A 402 0.09 19.04 32.35
CA LYS A 402 -0.81 19.89 31.55
C LYS A 402 -1.65 19.09 30.55
N LEU A 403 -1.07 18.02 30.00
CA LEU A 403 -1.77 17.09 29.11
C LEU A 403 -2.81 16.27 29.85
N LEU A 404 -2.52 15.83 31.07
CA LEU A 404 -3.37 14.89 31.80
C LEU A 404 -4.84 15.35 32.01
N PRO A 405 -5.12 16.63 32.35
CA PRO A 405 -6.49 17.15 32.47
C PRO A 405 -7.24 17.25 31.14
N SER A 406 -6.56 17.30 29.99
CA SER A 406 -7.19 17.37 28.66
C SER A 406 -7.48 15.99 28.06
N LEU A 407 -7.04 14.90 28.69
CA LEU A 407 -7.29 13.55 28.22
C LEU A 407 -8.69 13.06 28.61
N VAL A 408 -9.52 12.81 27.58
CA VAL A 408 -10.90 12.33 27.73
C VAL A 408 -10.95 10.81 27.93
N SER A 409 -10.01 10.04 27.36
CA SER A 409 -9.97 8.57 27.46
C SER A 409 -9.47 8.11 28.85
N PRO A 410 -10.25 7.31 29.60
CA PRO A 410 -9.82 6.79 30.91
C PRO A 410 -8.59 5.87 30.83
N VAL A 411 -8.45 5.11 29.75
CA VAL A 411 -7.29 4.23 29.51
C VAL A 411 -6.04 5.08 29.27
N ARG A 412 -6.14 6.05 28.35
CA ARG A 412 -5.04 6.96 28.03
C ARG A 412 -4.64 7.84 29.21
N LYS A 413 -5.62 8.23 30.02
CA LYS A 413 -5.41 8.96 31.26
C LYS A 413 -4.61 8.13 32.26
N LYS A 414 -4.94 6.85 32.42
CA LYS A 414 -4.21 5.92 33.32
C LYS A 414 -2.79 5.62 32.84
N GLU A 415 -2.58 5.48 31.54
CA GLU A 415 -1.26 5.35 30.93
C GLU A 415 -0.38 6.58 31.18
N VAL A 416 -0.93 7.77 30.91
CA VAL A 416 -0.22 9.03 31.13
C VAL A 416 -0.02 9.33 32.62
N GLU A 417 -0.94 8.93 33.51
CA GLU A 417 -0.77 8.98 34.98
C GLU A 417 0.42 8.12 35.43
N THR A 418 0.52 6.90 34.90
CA THR A 418 1.61 5.97 35.22
C THR A 418 2.94 6.55 34.74
N ARG A 419 3.01 7.02 33.50
CA ARG A 419 4.22 7.62 32.93
C ARG A 419 4.63 8.91 33.65
N LEU A 420 3.66 9.75 34.03
CA LEU A 420 3.91 10.95 34.82
C LEU A 420 4.53 10.63 36.19
N ALA A 421 4.08 9.56 36.86
CA ALA A 421 4.65 9.12 38.13
C ALA A 421 6.12 8.71 37.98
N GLU A 422 6.46 7.97 36.92
CA GLU A 422 7.84 7.59 36.59
C GLU A 422 8.73 8.83 36.37
N VAL A 423 8.30 9.77 35.53
CA VAL A 423 9.07 10.98 35.20
C VAL A 423 9.24 11.90 36.43
N LYS A 424 8.26 11.95 37.34
CA LYS A 424 8.40 12.64 38.64
C LYS A 424 9.48 12.00 39.52
N GLY A 425 9.57 10.66 39.53
CA GLY A 425 10.63 9.93 40.22
C GLY A 425 12.02 10.27 39.66
N MET A 426 12.14 10.36 38.33
CA MET A 426 13.39 10.77 37.66
C MET A 426 13.79 12.20 38.01
N ALA A 427 12.84 13.13 38.06
CA ALA A 427 13.09 14.50 38.49
C ALA A 427 13.60 14.57 39.95
N ALA A 428 12.98 13.82 40.86
CA ALA A 428 13.42 13.77 42.26
C ALA A 428 14.82 13.17 42.44
N ALA A 429 15.19 12.18 41.63
CA ALA A 429 16.55 11.61 41.63
C ALA A 429 17.59 12.64 41.16
N LEU A 430 17.28 13.41 40.11
CA LEU A 430 18.14 14.50 39.62
C LEU A 430 18.31 15.60 40.68
N ASP A 431 17.23 15.98 41.38
CA ASP A 431 17.29 16.98 42.45
C ASP A 431 18.21 16.54 43.60
N LYS A 432 18.14 15.27 44.02
CA LYS A 432 19.04 14.71 45.04
C LYS A 432 20.50 14.77 44.59
N LEU A 433 20.77 14.46 43.33
CA LEU A 433 22.12 14.54 42.76
C LEU A 433 22.64 15.99 42.75
N VAL A 434 21.82 16.94 42.31
CA VAL A 434 22.16 18.37 42.31
C VAL A 434 22.52 18.86 43.73
N LEU A 435 21.73 18.46 44.73
CA LEU A 435 22.01 18.78 46.14
C LEU A 435 23.31 18.14 46.64
N ALA A 436 23.57 16.87 46.29
CA ALA A 436 24.78 16.17 46.71
C ALA A 436 26.06 16.79 46.10
N ILE A 437 25.98 17.23 44.84
CA ILE A 437 27.05 17.94 44.13
C ILE A 437 27.32 19.30 44.80
N ASN A 438 26.28 20.10 45.01
CA ASN A 438 26.42 21.43 45.62
C ASN A 438 26.88 21.35 47.10
N ALA A 439 26.56 20.26 47.80
CA ALA A 439 27.06 19.96 49.14
C ALA A 439 28.49 19.37 49.16
N LYS A 440 29.16 19.25 48.00
CA LYS A 440 30.50 18.66 47.83
C LYS A 440 30.64 17.21 48.34
N LYS A 441 29.53 16.47 48.41
CA LYS A 441 29.51 15.05 48.81
C LYS A 441 29.90 14.11 47.66
N VAL A 442 29.95 14.65 46.43
CA VAL A 442 30.31 13.94 45.21
C VAL A 442 31.59 14.57 44.64
N LYS A 443 32.61 13.77 44.34
CA LYS A 443 33.82 14.21 43.63
C LYS A 443 33.89 13.51 42.28
N LEU A 444 33.79 14.28 41.20
CA LEU A 444 34.20 13.84 39.86
C LEU A 444 35.69 14.16 39.68
N ASN A 445 36.50 13.14 39.40
CA ASN A 445 37.84 13.30 38.85
C ASN A 445 37.83 12.64 37.48
N VAL A 446 37.45 13.40 36.45
CA VAL A 446 37.48 12.93 35.06
C VAL A 446 38.60 13.67 34.33
N LYS A 447 39.46 12.90 33.66
CA LYS A 447 40.50 13.45 32.79
C LYS A 447 39.94 13.62 31.39
N VAL A 448 39.71 14.86 30.98
CA VAL A 448 39.38 15.19 29.59
C VAL A 448 40.56 15.94 29.00
N ALA A 449 41.09 15.43 27.89
CA ALA A 449 42.28 15.98 27.22
C ALA A 449 43.49 16.20 28.16
N GLY A 450 43.67 15.32 29.15
CA GLY A 450 44.79 15.36 30.09
C GLY A 450 44.68 16.36 31.24
N GLN A 451 43.55 17.06 31.39
CA GLN A 451 43.29 17.96 32.53
C GLN A 451 42.31 17.34 33.52
N ASP A 452 42.59 17.51 34.81
CA ASP A 452 41.68 17.12 35.89
C ASP A 452 40.54 18.14 36.00
N LEU A 453 39.31 17.67 35.73
CA LEU A 453 38.10 18.47 35.88
C LEU A 453 37.53 18.26 37.29
N ALA A 454 37.35 19.34 38.03
CA ALA A 454 36.67 19.33 39.33
C ALA A 454 35.24 19.87 39.18
N LEU A 455 34.25 19.07 39.57
CA LEU A 455 32.85 19.48 39.60
C LEU A 455 32.65 20.46 40.76
N VAL A 456 32.06 21.63 40.47
CA VAL A 456 32.00 22.72 41.46
C VAL A 456 30.58 23.01 41.92
N LYS A 457 29.62 22.99 41.00
CA LYS A 457 28.20 23.21 41.29
C LYS A 457 27.33 22.67 40.16
N SER A 458 26.03 22.52 40.41
CA SER A 458 25.06 22.09 39.41
C SER A 458 23.68 22.67 39.69
N ASP A 459 22.84 22.68 38.66
CA ASP A 459 21.41 22.95 38.75
C ASP A 459 20.62 21.87 37.96
N ASN A 460 19.30 22.01 37.89
CA ASN A 460 18.41 21.02 37.27
C ASN A 460 18.51 20.96 35.74
N ARG A 461 19.34 21.80 35.11
CA ARG A 461 19.55 21.85 33.65
C ARG A 461 20.98 21.50 33.26
N ALA A 462 21.95 21.83 34.08
CA ALA A 462 23.36 21.71 33.76
C ALA A 462 24.25 21.58 34.99
N PHE A 463 25.45 21.10 34.77
CA PHE A 463 26.52 21.02 35.76
C PHE A 463 27.72 21.88 35.35
N GLU A 464 28.47 22.37 36.34
CA GLU A 464 29.62 23.24 36.13
C GLU A 464 30.92 22.61 36.65
N PHE A 465 31.94 22.66 35.79
CA PHE A 465 33.29 22.19 36.07
C PHE A 465 34.29 23.34 36.05
N THR A 466 35.36 23.19 36.84
CA THR A 466 36.57 24.03 36.74
C THR A 466 37.76 23.18 36.32
N PHE A 467 38.61 23.75 35.46
CA PHE A 467 39.90 23.19 35.02
C PHE A 467 40.96 24.30 35.01
N SER A 468 42.23 23.92 34.78
CA SER A 468 43.41 24.81 34.94
C SER A 468 43.37 26.15 34.18
N LYS A 469 42.52 26.29 33.16
CA LYS A 469 42.39 27.48 32.30
C LYS A 469 40.99 28.13 32.29
N GLY A 470 40.05 27.70 33.13
CA GLY A 470 38.70 28.30 33.18
C GLY A 470 37.62 27.40 33.78
N SER A 471 36.36 27.82 33.61
CA SER A 471 35.17 27.03 33.98
C SER A 471 34.26 26.81 32.77
N GLY A 472 33.48 25.73 32.80
CA GLY A 472 32.52 25.38 31.75
C GLY A 472 31.21 24.83 32.33
N LYS A 473 30.09 25.22 31.71
CA LYS A 473 28.73 24.77 32.06
C LYS A 473 28.21 23.86 30.95
N PHE A 474 27.81 22.64 31.30
CA PHE A 474 27.38 21.63 30.34
C PHE A 474 26.00 21.08 30.71
N PRO A 475 25.09 20.91 29.73
CA PRO A 475 23.82 20.24 29.98
C PRO A 475 24.01 18.80 30.45
N TRP A 476 23.09 18.29 31.27
CA TRP A 476 23.10 16.90 31.74
C TRP A 476 23.17 15.87 30.61
N ALA A 477 22.60 16.19 29.45
CA ALA A 477 22.65 15.36 28.25
C ALA A 477 24.05 15.10 27.66
N TYR A 478 25.08 15.84 28.10
CA TYR A 478 26.48 15.66 27.68
C TYR A 478 27.27 14.74 28.60
N LEU A 479 26.74 14.41 29.77
CA LEU A 479 27.39 13.47 30.67
C LEU A 479 27.18 12.05 30.11
N ASP A 480 28.23 11.24 30.11
CA ASP A 480 28.08 9.82 29.84
C ASP A 480 27.08 9.24 30.85
N PRO A 481 26.07 8.46 30.40
CA PRO A 481 25.07 7.92 31.30
C PRO A 481 25.70 7.15 32.47
N LEU A 482 26.75 6.34 32.25
CA LEU A 482 27.43 5.56 33.29
C LEU A 482 28.02 6.45 34.40
N ASP A 483 28.56 7.60 34.00
CA ASP A 483 29.07 8.60 34.93
C ASP A 483 27.91 9.24 35.71
N PHE A 484 26.80 9.62 35.06
CA PHE A 484 25.62 10.16 35.74
C PHE A 484 25.13 9.22 36.86
N PHE A 485 25.15 7.91 36.60
CA PHE A 485 24.69 6.90 37.55
C PHE A 485 25.62 6.63 38.72
N ARG A 486 26.95 6.65 38.50
CA ARG A 486 27.93 6.52 39.60
C ARG A 486 27.75 7.60 40.66
N PHE A 487 27.24 8.76 40.27
CA PHE A 487 27.02 9.89 41.16
C PHE A 487 25.60 9.95 41.74
N ALA A 488 24.60 9.46 41.00
CA ALA A 488 23.19 9.54 41.41
C ALA A 488 22.84 8.60 42.58
N ASN A 489 23.49 7.44 42.76
CA ASN A 489 23.19 6.59 43.91
C ASN A 489 24.22 5.48 44.23
N PRO A 490 25.07 5.61 45.27
CA PRO A 490 25.86 4.50 45.79
C PRO A 490 25.06 3.49 46.62
N GLN A 491 23.82 3.79 47.04
CA GLN A 491 23.04 3.02 48.01
C GLN A 491 21.52 3.02 47.69
N ALA A 492 21.10 2.43 46.56
CA ALA A 492 19.68 2.08 46.40
C ALA A 492 19.30 1.02 47.43
N THR A 493 18.18 1.19 48.15
CA THR A 493 17.84 0.34 49.31
C THR A 493 16.46 -0.28 49.26
N THR A 494 15.55 0.21 48.40
CA THR A 494 14.22 -0.36 48.23
C THR A 494 14.05 -1.08 46.89
N PRO A 495 13.16 -2.09 46.79
CA PRO A 495 12.86 -2.77 45.53
C PRO A 495 12.36 -1.82 44.43
N GLU A 496 11.59 -0.79 44.77
CA GLU A 496 11.08 0.22 43.83
C GLU A 496 12.21 1.14 43.32
N GLU A 497 13.17 1.49 44.16
CA GLU A 497 14.36 2.24 43.76
C GLU A 497 15.26 1.42 42.83
N HIS A 498 15.44 0.13 43.12
CA HIS A 498 16.14 -0.80 42.23
C HIS A 498 15.40 -0.98 40.90
N PHE A 499 14.08 -1.04 40.90
CA PHE A 499 13.29 -1.17 39.68
C PHE A 499 13.39 0.08 38.81
N ALA A 500 13.16 1.28 39.39
CA ALA A 500 13.25 2.55 38.67
C ALA A 500 14.66 2.78 38.10
N LEU A 501 15.69 2.44 38.87
CA LEU A 501 17.08 2.50 38.42
C LEU A 501 17.36 1.49 37.30
N GLY A 502 16.82 0.27 37.41
CA GLY A 502 16.91 -0.77 36.40
C GLY A 502 16.30 -0.38 35.05
N VAL A 503 15.11 0.22 35.05
CA VAL A 503 14.45 0.75 33.84
C VAL A 503 15.34 1.78 33.15
N LEU A 504 15.85 2.72 33.92
CA LEU A 504 16.59 3.86 33.42
C LEU A 504 17.98 3.46 32.89
N LEU A 505 18.68 2.55 33.58
CA LEU A 505 19.92 1.92 33.10
C LEU A 505 19.71 1.15 31.79
N TRP A 506 18.50 0.62 31.56
CA TRP A 506 18.18 -0.02 30.29
C TRP A 506 17.89 1.01 29.20
N ASP A 507 17.22 2.13 29.53
CA ASP A 507 16.96 3.24 28.59
C ASP A 507 18.25 3.90 28.06
N VAL A 508 19.33 3.85 28.83
CA VAL A 508 20.63 4.45 28.46
C VAL A 508 21.66 3.45 27.93
N GLY A 509 21.27 2.19 27.69
CA GLY A 509 22.13 1.17 27.06
C GLY A 509 23.01 0.34 28.01
N GLU A 510 22.91 0.53 29.32
CA GLU A 510 23.70 -0.16 30.35
C GLU A 510 23.06 -1.48 30.80
N ALA A 511 22.94 -2.42 29.84
CA ALA A 511 22.16 -3.64 29.98
C ALA A 511 22.55 -4.51 31.19
N LYS A 512 23.86 -4.65 31.51
CA LYS A 512 24.33 -5.48 32.64
C LYS A 512 23.94 -4.89 33.99
N ALA A 513 24.10 -3.57 34.16
CA ALA A 513 23.78 -2.89 35.41
C ALA A 513 22.26 -2.75 35.59
N ALA A 514 21.53 -2.51 34.49
CA ALA A 514 20.07 -2.55 34.44
C ALA A 514 19.55 -3.89 34.94
N GLN A 515 20.12 -4.97 34.40
CA GLN A 515 19.73 -6.32 34.73
C GLN A 515 19.99 -6.67 36.21
N GLN A 516 21.14 -6.28 36.76
CA GLN A 516 21.42 -6.51 38.18
C GLN A 516 20.42 -5.80 39.10
N ASN A 517 20.02 -4.57 38.74
CA ASN A 517 19.06 -3.80 39.52
C ASN A 517 17.62 -4.33 39.37
N ILE A 518 17.23 -4.74 38.17
CA ILE A 518 15.94 -5.44 37.94
C ILE A 518 15.90 -6.76 38.71
N GLU A 519 17.01 -7.50 38.76
CA GLU A 519 17.13 -8.72 39.54
C GLU A 519 16.99 -8.44 41.05
N ASN A 520 17.66 -7.42 41.57
CA ASN A 520 17.55 -7.02 42.97
C ASN A 520 16.12 -6.57 43.32
N ALA A 521 15.44 -5.85 42.43
CA ALA A 521 14.03 -5.51 42.58
C ALA A 521 13.12 -6.74 42.61
N SER A 522 13.37 -7.72 41.72
CA SER A 522 12.58 -8.96 41.63
C SER A 522 12.67 -9.85 42.87
N LYS A 523 13.79 -9.78 43.60
CA LYS A 523 14.01 -10.55 44.85
C LYS A 523 13.25 -9.97 46.04
N GLY A 524 12.96 -8.67 46.03
CA GLY A 524 12.40 -7.96 47.17
C GLY A 524 10.88 -7.80 47.19
N ALA A 525 10.20 -7.93 46.03
CA ALA A 525 8.76 -7.68 45.97
C ALA A 525 8.05 -8.46 44.84
N ALA A 526 7.20 -9.42 45.20
CA ALA A 526 6.49 -10.29 44.25
C ALA A 526 5.46 -9.55 43.37
N ASN A 527 4.97 -8.40 43.83
CA ASN A 527 4.08 -7.50 43.10
C ASN A 527 4.74 -6.83 41.87
N LEU A 528 6.07 -6.81 41.78
CA LEU A 528 6.80 -6.19 40.66
C LEU A 528 7.00 -7.13 39.46
N LYS A 529 6.70 -8.43 39.59
CA LYS A 529 6.94 -9.43 38.53
C LYS A 529 6.27 -9.07 37.20
N GLY A 530 4.98 -8.72 37.24
CA GLY A 530 4.26 -8.32 36.02
C GLY A 530 4.83 -7.04 35.38
N THR A 531 5.30 -6.10 36.20
CA THR A 531 5.93 -4.86 35.73
C THR A 531 7.30 -5.13 35.09
N ILE A 532 8.07 -6.06 35.65
CA ILE A 532 9.36 -6.51 35.10
C ILE A 532 9.17 -7.25 33.78
N ASP A 533 8.19 -8.16 33.69
CA ASP A 533 7.88 -8.88 32.45
C ASP A 533 7.46 -7.90 31.33
N ASN A 534 6.64 -6.90 31.66
CA ASN A 534 6.26 -5.83 30.72
C ASN A 534 7.44 -4.96 30.30
N LEU A 535 8.36 -4.65 31.21
CA LEU A 535 9.58 -3.91 30.90
C LEU A 535 10.48 -4.71 29.96
N VAL A 536 10.76 -5.97 30.28
CA VAL A 536 11.60 -6.84 29.46
C VAL A 536 10.98 -7.03 28.07
N ALA A 537 9.65 -7.21 27.99
CA ALA A 537 8.91 -7.23 26.73
C ALA A 537 9.10 -5.95 25.91
N ARG A 538 8.79 -4.79 26.51
CA ARG A 538 8.97 -3.46 25.89
C ARG A 538 10.39 -3.26 25.38
N LYS A 539 11.37 -3.65 26.19
CA LYS A 539 12.80 -3.44 25.89
C LYS A 539 13.37 -4.36 24.86
N ARG A 540 12.86 -5.59 24.80
CA ARG A 540 13.21 -6.54 23.75
C ARG A 540 12.40 -6.30 22.47
N GLY A 541 11.38 -5.43 22.50
CA GLY A 541 10.48 -5.18 21.38
C GLY A 541 9.64 -6.41 21.03
N VAL A 542 9.34 -7.26 22.02
CA VAL A 542 8.58 -8.51 21.83
C VAL A 542 7.46 -8.58 22.86
N ALA A 543 6.35 -9.24 22.53
CA ALA A 543 5.30 -9.50 23.50
C ALA A 543 5.82 -10.36 24.67
N ALA A 544 5.31 -10.10 25.88
CA ALA A 544 5.64 -10.94 27.03
C ALA A 544 5.13 -12.37 26.78
N PRO A 545 5.98 -13.42 26.86
CA PRO A 545 5.55 -14.79 26.60
C PRO A 545 4.57 -15.27 27.68
N LYS A 546 3.68 -16.20 27.32
CA LYS A 546 2.74 -16.81 28.27
C LYS A 546 3.52 -17.51 29.40
N GLY A 547 3.48 -16.94 30.61
CA GLY A 547 4.27 -17.38 31.77
C GLY A 547 5.45 -16.48 32.16
N GLY A 548 5.71 -15.41 31.40
CA GLY A 548 6.78 -14.44 31.65
C GLY A 548 8.15 -14.86 31.13
N PHE A 549 9.13 -13.95 31.20
CA PHE A 549 10.51 -14.28 30.83
C PHE A 549 11.17 -15.12 31.91
N VAL A 550 12.11 -15.98 31.49
CA VAL A 550 12.87 -16.83 32.43
C VAL A 550 14.35 -16.48 32.39
N LEU A 551 15.01 -16.58 33.55
CA LEU A 551 16.43 -16.32 33.65
C LEU A 551 17.23 -17.55 33.21
N TYR A 552 18.11 -17.39 32.23
CA TYR A 552 19.08 -18.42 31.80
C TYR A 552 20.48 -17.82 31.77
N LYS A 553 21.40 -18.39 32.58
CA LYS A 553 22.80 -17.93 32.72
C LYS A 553 22.95 -16.40 32.84
N GLY A 554 22.06 -15.78 33.63
CA GLY A 554 22.09 -14.33 33.83
C GLY A 554 21.59 -13.54 32.62
N THR A 555 20.63 -14.03 31.84
CA THR A 555 19.90 -13.25 30.82
C THR A 555 18.42 -13.67 30.81
N TYR A 556 17.50 -12.70 30.70
CA TYR A 556 16.08 -13.00 30.52
C TYR A 556 15.80 -13.45 29.09
N VAL A 557 15.49 -14.73 28.94
CA VAL A 557 15.20 -15.38 27.66
C VAL A 557 13.75 -15.85 27.63
N THR A 558 13.19 -16.02 26.44
CA THR A 558 11.93 -16.74 26.31
C THR A 558 12.15 -18.22 26.64
N PRO A 559 11.11 -18.96 27.04
CA PRO A 559 11.22 -20.41 27.22
C PRO A 559 11.75 -21.13 25.96
N GLU A 560 11.39 -20.67 24.77
CA GLU A 560 11.88 -21.20 23.49
C GLU A 560 13.37 -20.91 23.24
N GLU A 561 13.83 -19.69 23.52
CA GLU A 561 15.25 -19.33 23.42
C GLU A 561 16.12 -20.18 24.33
N LYS A 562 15.63 -20.44 25.55
CA LYS A 562 16.29 -21.38 26.46
C LYS A 562 16.45 -22.76 25.83
N THR A 563 15.39 -23.28 25.21
CA THR A 563 15.44 -24.58 24.51
C THR A 563 16.46 -24.60 23.37
N ASN A 564 16.56 -23.55 22.57
CA ASN A 564 17.53 -23.50 21.46
C ASN A 564 18.98 -23.35 21.94
N LEU A 565 19.20 -22.59 23.02
CA LEU A 565 20.51 -22.52 23.68
C LEU A 565 20.93 -23.86 24.29
N GLU A 566 19.96 -24.64 24.81
CA GLU A 566 20.20 -26.00 25.32
C GLU A 566 20.53 -27.00 24.20
N LYS A 567 20.05 -26.78 22.97
CA LYS A 567 20.40 -27.58 21.77
C LYS A 567 21.81 -27.28 21.20
N GLY A 568 22.56 -26.36 21.81
CA GLY A 568 23.92 -26.02 21.38
C GLY A 568 24.00 -25.10 20.15
N LEU A 569 22.88 -24.52 19.72
CA LEU A 569 22.85 -23.49 18.68
C LEU A 569 23.36 -22.17 19.26
N VAL A 570 24.05 -21.39 18.44
CA VAL A 570 24.58 -20.08 18.84
C VAL A 570 23.96 -18.98 18.01
N ARG A 571 23.70 -17.82 18.62
CA ARG A 571 23.34 -16.63 17.86
C ARG A 571 24.57 -16.02 17.23
N TYR A 572 24.51 -15.76 15.93
CA TYR A 572 25.47 -14.96 15.20
C TYR A 572 24.71 -13.98 14.32
N GLN A 573 24.94 -12.67 14.52
CA GLN A 573 24.25 -11.59 13.80
C GLN A 573 22.71 -11.75 13.75
N GLY A 574 22.12 -12.12 14.88
CA GLY A 574 20.66 -12.23 15.03
C GLY A 574 20.04 -13.55 14.56
N LYS A 575 20.78 -14.43 13.89
CA LYS A 575 20.31 -15.75 13.45
C LYS A 575 20.88 -16.87 14.31
N TRP A 576 20.12 -17.96 14.47
CA TRP A 576 20.62 -19.19 15.05
C TRP A 576 21.48 -19.91 14.02
N ALA A 577 22.72 -20.19 14.37
CA ALA A 577 23.70 -20.85 13.50
C ALA A 577 24.41 -21.97 14.24
N THR A 578 24.95 -22.91 13.47
CA THR A 578 25.85 -23.92 14.00
C THR A 578 27.23 -23.31 14.28
N PRO A 579 28.02 -23.90 15.18
CA PRO A 579 29.41 -23.48 15.38
C PRO A 579 30.27 -23.52 14.11
N ALA A 580 29.97 -24.41 13.16
CA ALA A 580 30.68 -24.53 11.88
C ALA A 580 30.38 -23.37 10.92
N ASP A 581 29.12 -22.94 10.85
CA ASP A 581 28.74 -21.77 10.04
C ASP A 581 29.28 -20.47 10.63
N LYS A 582 29.36 -20.41 11.97
CA LYS A 582 30.02 -19.30 12.67
C LYS A 582 31.49 -19.16 12.27
N GLU A 583 32.21 -20.24 12.03
CA GLU A 583 33.62 -20.18 11.61
C GLU A 583 33.79 -19.60 10.20
N LYS A 584 32.89 -19.96 9.27
CA LYS A 584 32.87 -19.40 7.91
C LYS A 584 32.52 -17.92 7.92
N LEU A 585 31.52 -17.54 8.72
CA LEU A 585 31.15 -16.15 8.94
C LEU A 585 32.29 -15.35 9.61
N ALA A 586 33.06 -15.97 10.51
CA ALA A 586 34.24 -15.35 11.14
C ALA A 586 35.40 -15.12 10.15
N LYS A 587 35.50 -15.91 9.07
CA LYS A 587 36.45 -15.70 7.97
C LYS A 587 36.01 -14.61 6.98
N GLY A 588 34.95 -13.87 7.31
CA GLY A 588 34.39 -12.82 6.45
C GLY A 588 33.65 -13.36 5.24
N LEU A 589 33.41 -14.68 5.18
CA LEU A 589 32.61 -15.28 4.12
C LEU A 589 31.13 -15.12 4.45
N ILE A 590 30.35 -14.71 3.47
CA ILE A 590 28.92 -14.52 3.59
C ILE A 590 28.24 -15.49 2.63
N GLN A 591 27.14 -16.10 3.07
CA GLN A 591 26.38 -16.99 2.23
C GLN A 591 25.38 -16.18 1.40
N VAL A 592 25.58 -16.12 0.09
CA VAL A 592 24.70 -15.45 -0.88
C VAL A 592 24.25 -16.48 -1.90
N GLY A 593 22.94 -16.74 -1.98
CA GLY A 593 22.37 -17.73 -2.91
C GLY A 593 22.91 -19.16 -2.71
N GLY A 594 23.18 -19.55 -1.47
CA GLY A 594 23.71 -20.86 -1.12
C GLY A 594 25.24 -21.02 -1.26
N LYS A 595 25.93 -20.06 -1.88
CA LYS A 595 27.40 -20.06 -2.03
C LYS A 595 28.07 -19.16 -1.00
N TRP A 596 29.26 -19.55 -0.55
CA TRP A 596 30.10 -18.73 0.32
C TRP A 596 30.99 -17.83 -0.54
N VAL A 597 30.86 -16.52 -0.35
CA VAL A 597 31.63 -15.49 -1.07
C VAL A 597 32.33 -14.58 -0.06
N ASP A 598 33.41 -13.91 -0.46
CA ASP A 598 34.09 -12.95 0.43
C ASP A 598 33.27 -11.66 0.65
N GLY A 599 33.71 -10.84 1.60
CA GLY A 599 32.99 -9.64 2.00
C GLY A 599 32.87 -8.55 0.93
N GLU A 600 33.81 -8.45 -0.02
CA GLU A 600 33.73 -7.48 -1.11
C GLU A 600 32.85 -8.00 -2.25
N GLU A 601 32.97 -9.29 -2.60
CA GLU A 601 32.05 -9.92 -3.53
C GLU A 601 30.62 -9.89 -2.99
N ALA A 602 30.42 -10.10 -1.67
CA ALA A 602 29.13 -9.97 -1.02
C ALA A 602 28.57 -8.54 -1.09
N LYS A 603 29.41 -7.51 -0.91
CA LYS A 603 29.00 -6.11 -1.06
C LYS A 603 28.59 -5.81 -2.50
N LEU A 604 29.36 -6.27 -3.49
CA LEU A 604 29.04 -6.08 -4.90
C LEU A 604 27.73 -6.80 -5.27
N LEU A 605 27.56 -8.05 -4.84
CA LEU A 605 26.32 -8.82 -5.04
C LEU A 605 25.11 -8.16 -4.34
N ALA A 606 25.31 -7.67 -3.12
CA ALA A 606 24.29 -6.93 -2.35
C ALA A 606 23.95 -5.57 -2.97
N ALA A 607 24.93 -4.90 -3.59
CA ALA A 607 24.75 -3.69 -4.39
C ALA A 607 24.18 -3.97 -5.79
N GLY A 608 23.79 -5.22 -6.09
CA GLY A 608 23.15 -5.61 -7.34
C GLY A 608 24.11 -5.92 -8.49
N TYR A 609 25.43 -5.82 -8.29
CA TYR A 609 26.39 -6.19 -9.33
C TYR A 609 26.38 -7.70 -9.57
N ARG A 610 26.73 -8.08 -10.80
CA ARG A 610 26.87 -9.47 -11.23
C ARG A 610 28.19 -9.63 -11.96
N LYS A 611 28.76 -10.83 -11.87
CA LYS A 611 30.05 -11.16 -12.49
C LYS A 611 29.80 -11.97 -13.76
N TYR A 612 30.33 -11.51 -14.90
CA TYR A 612 30.31 -12.24 -16.16
C TYR A 612 31.71 -12.24 -16.77
N LYS A 613 32.26 -13.43 -17.08
CA LYS A 613 33.65 -13.60 -17.60
C LYS A 613 34.69 -12.75 -16.84
N ASP A 614 34.66 -12.86 -15.51
CA ASP A 614 35.53 -12.14 -14.57
C ASP A 614 35.39 -10.62 -14.50
N GLN A 615 34.37 -10.05 -15.14
CA GLN A 615 34.05 -8.62 -15.05
C GLN A 615 32.79 -8.39 -14.21
N TRP A 616 32.88 -7.44 -13.28
CA TRP A 616 31.73 -6.95 -12.52
C TRP A 616 30.99 -5.91 -13.33
N MET A 617 29.68 -6.06 -13.41
CA MET A 617 28.77 -5.18 -14.15
C MET A 617 27.52 -4.94 -13.30
N GLY A 618 26.89 -3.77 -13.50
CA GLY A 618 25.66 -3.42 -12.80
C GLY A 618 24.52 -4.36 -13.15
N ALA A 619 23.48 -4.44 -12.30
CA ALA A 619 22.33 -5.33 -12.51
C ALA A 619 21.69 -5.15 -13.89
N GLU A 620 21.48 -3.91 -14.32
CA GLU A 620 20.85 -3.56 -15.60
C GLU A 620 21.74 -3.92 -16.78
N GLU A 621 23.04 -3.63 -16.70
CA GLU A 621 24.02 -3.96 -17.75
C GLU A 621 24.15 -5.47 -17.91
N TYR A 622 24.20 -6.20 -16.78
CA TYR A 622 24.21 -7.65 -16.77
C TYR A 622 22.92 -8.21 -17.38
N GLU A 623 21.76 -7.72 -16.98
CA GLU A 623 20.48 -8.21 -17.51
C GLU A 623 20.32 -7.89 -19.00
N ALA A 624 20.73 -6.70 -19.44
CA ALA A 624 20.76 -6.33 -20.86
C ALA A 624 21.71 -7.23 -21.66
N LEU A 625 22.87 -7.58 -21.10
CA LEU A 625 23.78 -8.55 -21.70
C LEU A 625 23.12 -9.93 -21.80
N ARG A 626 22.51 -10.43 -20.73
CA ARG A 626 21.91 -11.78 -20.68
C ARG A 626 20.59 -11.90 -21.44
N SER A 627 19.98 -10.78 -21.83
CA SER A 627 18.78 -10.73 -22.68
C SER A 627 19.02 -11.11 -24.14
N LYS A 628 20.28 -11.15 -24.60
CA LYS A 628 20.65 -11.59 -25.95
C LYS A 628 20.85 -13.11 -25.96
N TRP A 629 20.39 -13.78 -27.02
CA TRP A 629 20.48 -15.25 -27.10
C TRP A 629 21.92 -15.80 -27.04
N ASP A 630 22.88 -15.09 -27.63
CA ASP A 630 24.29 -15.52 -27.69
C ASP A 630 24.97 -15.53 -26.32
N THR A 631 24.44 -14.73 -25.39
CA THR A 631 24.90 -14.57 -24.01
C THR A 631 23.83 -15.00 -23.02
N ALA A 632 22.89 -15.86 -23.43
CA ALA A 632 21.79 -16.36 -22.60
C ALA A 632 22.26 -17.08 -21.32
N ASN A 633 21.36 -17.16 -20.34
CA ASN A 633 21.54 -17.99 -19.16
C ASN A 633 21.54 -19.46 -19.51
N GLU A 634 22.50 -20.20 -18.94
CA GLU A 634 22.61 -21.65 -19.08
C GLU A 634 22.66 -22.26 -17.68
N VAL A 635 21.78 -23.22 -17.43
CA VAL A 635 21.65 -23.91 -16.15
C VAL A 635 21.55 -25.41 -16.43
N GLU A 636 22.26 -26.22 -15.65
CA GLU A 636 22.18 -27.67 -15.73
C GLU A 636 21.73 -28.22 -14.38
N THR A 637 20.73 -29.11 -14.42
CA THR A 637 20.15 -29.77 -13.26
C THR A 637 20.35 -31.29 -13.38
N GLU A 638 19.70 -32.09 -12.55
CA GLU A 638 19.81 -33.55 -12.62
C GLU A 638 19.26 -34.08 -13.95
N HIS A 639 18.08 -33.61 -14.36
CA HIS A 639 17.36 -34.13 -15.53
C HIS A 639 17.37 -33.18 -16.74
N PHE A 640 17.74 -31.90 -16.56
CA PHE A 640 17.59 -30.87 -17.60
C PHE A 640 18.88 -30.10 -17.91
N LYS A 641 18.99 -29.69 -19.17
CA LYS A 641 19.87 -28.62 -19.65
C LYS A 641 19.00 -27.46 -20.09
N ILE A 642 19.19 -26.27 -19.53
CA ILE A 642 18.29 -25.14 -19.72
C ILE A 642 19.08 -23.99 -20.30
N ARG A 643 18.56 -23.39 -21.37
CA ARG A 643 19.08 -22.15 -21.94
C ARG A 643 17.98 -21.13 -22.16
N THR A 644 18.16 -19.93 -21.62
CA THR A 644 17.14 -18.88 -21.66
C THR A 644 17.71 -17.46 -21.58
N ASN A 645 17.15 -16.55 -22.38
CA ASN A 645 17.42 -15.10 -22.31
C ASN A 645 16.32 -14.32 -21.57
N ALA A 646 15.45 -15.01 -20.81
CA ALA A 646 14.37 -14.42 -20.02
C ALA A 646 14.80 -13.95 -18.62
N GLY A 647 16.11 -13.88 -18.37
CA GLY A 647 16.69 -13.34 -17.14
C GLY A 647 17.16 -14.38 -16.14
N GLU A 648 18.00 -13.95 -15.19
CA GLU A 648 18.64 -14.85 -14.21
C GLU A 648 17.61 -15.46 -13.26
N GLY A 649 16.66 -14.66 -12.74
CA GLY A 649 15.61 -15.13 -11.84
C GLY A 649 14.75 -16.21 -12.48
N PHE A 650 14.24 -15.94 -13.69
CA PHE A 650 13.47 -16.89 -14.47
C PHE A 650 14.23 -18.21 -14.71
N SER A 651 15.53 -18.13 -15.04
CA SER A 651 16.33 -19.34 -15.28
C SER A 651 16.41 -20.26 -14.05
N LYS A 652 16.46 -19.68 -12.84
CA LYS A 652 16.49 -20.43 -11.58
C LYS A 652 15.12 -21.02 -11.26
N ASP A 653 14.06 -20.25 -11.47
CA ASP A 653 12.68 -20.71 -11.25
C ASP A 653 12.32 -21.84 -12.20
N LEU A 654 12.65 -21.71 -13.50
CA LEU A 654 12.44 -22.77 -14.49
C LEU A 654 13.24 -24.03 -14.13
N ALA A 655 14.49 -23.89 -13.69
CA ALA A 655 15.31 -25.02 -13.28
C ALA A 655 14.72 -25.79 -12.10
N ALA A 656 14.30 -25.08 -11.05
CA ALA A 656 13.72 -25.71 -9.89
C ALA A 656 12.33 -26.29 -10.19
N LEU A 657 11.50 -25.57 -10.96
CA LEU A 657 10.17 -26.01 -11.36
C LEU A 657 10.24 -27.26 -12.23
N ALA A 658 11.17 -27.33 -13.19
CA ALA A 658 11.33 -28.48 -14.08
C ALA A 658 11.68 -29.76 -13.29
N GLU A 659 12.55 -29.66 -12.28
CA GLU A 659 12.89 -30.80 -11.42
C GLU A 659 11.71 -31.27 -10.56
N VAL A 660 10.95 -30.34 -9.98
CA VAL A 660 9.73 -30.69 -9.24
C VAL A 660 8.69 -31.31 -10.19
N ALA A 661 8.49 -30.72 -11.37
CA ALA A 661 7.59 -31.26 -12.39
C ALA A 661 7.99 -32.68 -12.80
N TYR A 662 9.29 -32.95 -12.97
CA TYR A 662 9.79 -34.29 -13.29
C TYR A 662 9.44 -35.31 -12.20
N GLY A 663 9.62 -34.95 -10.91
CA GLY A 663 9.26 -35.80 -9.78
C GLY A 663 7.75 -36.09 -9.70
N GLU A 664 6.93 -35.08 -9.95
CA GLU A 664 5.47 -35.19 -9.98
C GLU A 664 4.99 -36.05 -11.15
N LEU A 665 5.51 -35.82 -12.36
CA LEU A 665 5.23 -36.63 -13.56
C LEU A 665 5.64 -38.09 -13.34
N LYS A 666 6.83 -38.33 -12.79
CA LYS A 666 7.29 -39.69 -12.44
C LYS A 666 6.34 -40.37 -11.47
N THR A 667 5.91 -39.66 -10.42
CA THR A 667 4.94 -40.19 -9.44
C THR A 667 3.60 -40.49 -10.10
N PHE A 668 3.12 -39.58 -10.94
CA PHE A 668 1.85 -39.71 -11.67
C PHE A 668 1.82 -40.94 -12.59
N TYR A 669 2.95 -41.28 -13.23
CA TYR A 669 3.08 -42.43 -14.15
C TYR A 669 3.62 -43.71 -13.47
N ASP A 670 3.27 -43.92 -12.19
CA ASP A 670 3.63 -45.11 -11.41
C ASP A 670 5.15 -45.36 -11.33
N GLY A 671 5.94 -44.29 -11.24
CA GLY A 671 7.40 -44.34 -11.09
C GLY A 671 8.16 -44.56 -12.40
N ARG A 672 7.49 -44.57 -13.55
CA ARG A 672 8.15 -44.69 -14.86
C ARG A 672 8.97 -43.44 -15.20
N GLU A 673 10.06 -43.69 -15.92
CA GLU A 673 10.98 -42.64 -16.35
C GLU A 673 11.10 -42.57 -17.88
N PRO A 674 11.33 -41.37 -18.44
CA PRO A 674 11.65 -41.14 -19.84
C PRO A 674 12.84 -42.00 -20.32
N LYS A 675 12.71 -42.64 -21.49
CA LYS A 675 13.78 -43.45 -22.09
C LYS A 675 14.85 -42.57 -22.77
N LEU A 676 15.67 -41.89 -21.97
CA LEU A 676 16.69 -40.93 -22.44
C LEU A 676 18.13 -41.49 -22.42
N GLY A 677 18.36 -42.66 -21.84
CA GLY A 677 19.72 -43.18 -21.67
C GLY A 677 20.55 -42.29 -20.73
N LYS A 678 21.70 -41.79 -21.21
CA LYS A 678 22.54 -40.82 -20.47
C LYS A 678 22.25 -39.35 -20.83
N GLU A 679 21.31 -39.10 -21.73
CA GLU A 679 20.99 -37.74 -22.17
C GLU A 679 20.01 -37.06 -21.20
N LYS A 680 20.07 -35.73 -21.17
CA LYS A 680 19.16 -34.86 -20.41
C LYS A 680 18.20 -34.18 -21.38
N MET A 681 17.00 -33.84 -20.91
CA MET A 681 16.08 -33.02 -21.70
C MET A 681 16.62 -31.60 -21.80
N THR A 682 16.48 -30.98 -22.97
CA THR A 682 16.96 -29.61 -23.20
C THR A 682 15.78 -28.65 -23.27
N LEU A 683 15.79 -27.60 -22.43
CA LEU A 683 14.76 -26.55 -22.41
C LEU A 683 15.33 -25.27 -23.03
N PHE A 684 14.75 -24.81 -24.14
CA PHE A 684 15.01 -23.50 -24.72
C PHE A 684 13.82 -22.57 -24.46
N ALA A 685 14.02 -21.56 -23.61
CA ALA A 685 12.99 -20.59 -23.27
C ALA A 685 13.39 -19.19 -23.76
N PHE A 686 12.69 -18.69 -24.77
CA PHE A 686 12.99 -17.42 -25.43
C PHE A 686 12.19 -16.26 -24.87
N ARG A 687 12.86 -15.15 -24.60
CA ARG A 687 12.21 -13.91 -24.18
C ARG A 687 11.47 -13.21 -25.33
N ALA A 688 12.02 -13.26 -26.54
CA ALA A 688 11.52 -12.53 -27.70
C ALA A 688 11.13 -13.47 -28.83
N TYR A 689 10.12 -13.09 -29.60
CA TYR A 689 9.64 -13.87 -30.75
C TYR A 689 10.74 -14.08 -31.80
N GLU A 690 11.59 -13.09 -32.04
CA GLU A 690 12.58 -13.18 -33.12
C GLU A 690 13.63 -14.28 -32.87
N ASP A 691 14.06 -14.47 -31.62
CA ASP A 691 14.99 -15.56 -31.27
C ASP A 691 14.32 -16.93 -31.46
N TYR A 692 13.05 -17.05 -31.06
CA TYR A 692 12.23 -18.25 -31.26
C TYR A 692 12.02 -18.56 -32.75
N ARG A 693 11.65 -17.54 -33.53
CA ARG A 693 11.47 -17.64 -34.99
C ARG A 693 12.77 -18.08 -35.65
N ARG A 694 13.90 -17.47 -35.29
CA ARG A 694 15.22 -17.84 -35.80
C ARG A 694 15.54 -19.30 -35.49
N TYR A 695 15.31 -19.73 -34.25
CA TYR A 695 15.47 -21.14 -33.86
C TYR A 695 14.62 -22.07 -34.71
N CYS A 696 13.33 -21.76 -34.91
CA CYS A 696 12.43 -22.59 -35.71
C CYS A 696 12.92 -22.73 -37.16
N VAL A 697 13.35 -21.64 -37.79
CA VAL A 697 13.90 -21.67 -39.16
C VAL A 697 15.21 -22.48 -39.22
N GLU A 698 16.13 -22.26 -38.27
CA GLU A 698 17.41 -22.99 -38.23
C GLU A 698 17.24 -24.49 -38.00
N LYS A 699 16.21 -24.89 -37.24
CA LYS A 699 15.90 -26.29 -36.93
C LYS A 699 14.86 -26.92 -37.85
N LYS A 700 14.38 -26.20 -38.87
CA LYS A 700 13.34 -26.66 -39.80
C LYS A 700 12.04 -27.08 -39.09
N ALA A 701 11.59 -26.25 -38.16
CA ALA A 701 10.41 -26.43 -37.32
C ALA A 701 9.37 -25.31 -37.56
N GLU A 702 9.24 -24.85 -38.81
CA GLU A 702 8.42 -23.69 -39.17
C GLU A 702 6.92 -23.90 -38.95
N GLU A 703 6.44 -25.14 -38.89
CA GLU A 703 5.04 -25.46 -38.52
C GLU A 703 4.64 -24.97 -37.11
N HIS A 704 5.61 -24.70 -36.23
CA HIS A 704 5.40 -24.23 -34.87
C HIS A 704 5.50 -22.71 -34.71
N LEU A 705 5.65 -21.94 -35.80
CA LEU A 705 5.82 -20.47 -35.71
C LEU A 705 4.66 -19.73 -35.02
N ASN A 706 3.46 -20.31 -35.03
CA ASN A 706 2.28 -19.74 -34.36
C ASN A 706 2.06 -20.28 -32.94
N ALA A 707 2.76 -21.34 -32.55
CA ALA A 707 2.67 -21.96 -31.24
C ALA A 707 3.39 -21.11 -30.17
N ALA A 708 2.97 -21.24 -28.91
CA ALA A 708 3.67 -20.63 -27.77
C ALA A 708 4.92 -21.44 -27.39
N GLY A 709 4.89 -22.75 -27.66
CA GLY A 709 6.00 -23.67 -27.51
C GLY A 709 5.71 -24.97 -28.25
N PHE A 710 6.67 -25.88 -28.21
CA PHE A 710 6.52 -27.26 -28.67
C PHE A 710 7.57 -28.17 -28.03
N ALA A 711 7.25 -29.46 -27.96
CA ALA A 711 8.16 -30.53 -27.58
C ALA A 711 8.57 -31.38 -28.79
N SER A 712 9.88 -31.62 -28.94
CA SER A 712 10.44 -32.53 -29.93
C SER A 712 11.01 -33.77 -29.23
N SER A 713 10.32 -34.90 -29.38
CA SER A 713 10.80 -36.16 -28.86
C SER A 713 12.09 -36.61 -29.57
N ASP A 714 12.20 -36.49 -30.90
CA ASP A 714 13.40 -36.90 -31.65
C ASP A 714 14.69 -36.25 -31.13
N SER A 715 14.62 -34.98 -30.72
CA SER A 715 15.78 -34.21 -30.26
C SER A 715 15.89 -34.05 -28.74
N ASN A 716 14.94 -34.56 -27.96
CA ASN A 716 14.85 -34.35 -26.51
C ASN A 716 14.75 -32.87 -26.10
N VAL A 717 14.09 -32.07 -26.93
CA VAL A 717 14.03 -30.62 -26.74
C VAL A 717 12.61 -30.16 -26.43
N VAL A 718 12.50 -29.23 -25.48
CA VAL A 718 11.33 -28.38 -25.27
C VAL A 718 11.71 -26.96 -25.66
N VAL A 719 10.84 -26.32 -26.43
CA VAL A 719 11.03 -24.95 -26.89
C VAL A 719 9.80 -24.13 -26.51
N GLY A 720 10.01 -22.93 -25.98
CA GLY A 720 8.92 -21.99 -25.70
C GLY A 720 9.38 -20.56 -25.81
N TRP A 721 8.43 -19.64 -26.00
CA TRP A 721 8.72 -18.21 -26.03
C TRP A 721 7.66 -17.38 -25.30
N ASN A 722 8.05 -16.20 -24.83
CA ASN A 722 7.17 -15.32 -24.07
C ASN A 722 6.11 -14.64 -24.96
N LYS A 723 5.11 -15.41 -25.39
CA LYS A 723 4.07 -14.99 -26.34
C LYS A 723 3.21 -13.82 -25.86
N THR A 724 3.02 -13.71 -24.56
CA THR A 724 2.06 -12.80 -23.94
C THR A 724 2.71 -11.64 -23.19
N GLY A 725 4.04 -11.62 -23.12
CA GLY A 725 4.80 -10.71 -22.27
C GLY A 725 4.94 -11.18 -20.82
N SER A 726 4.20 -12.22 -20.40
CA SER A 726 4.27 -12.77 -19.04
C SER A 726 5.28 -13.92 -18.91
N LEU A 727 6.32 -13.70 -18.09
CA LEU A 727 7.27 -14.76 -17.72
C LEU A 727 6.61 -15.93 -16.97
N TRP A 728 5.52 -15.67 -16.23
CA TRP A 728 4.75 -16.73 -15.59
C TRP A 728 4.09 -17.65 -16.63
N GLN A 729 3.47 -17.08 -17.67
CA GLN A 729 2.88 -17.86 -18.74
C GLN A 729 3.94 -18.60 -19.58
N LEU A 730 5.15 -18.04 -19.68
CA LEU A 730 6.28 -18.79 -20.22
C LEU A 730 6.64 -20.00 -19.34
N LEU A 731 6.68 -19.88 -18.00
CA LEU A 731 6.86 -21.05 -17.13
C LEU A 731 5.78 -22.12 -17.37
N GLN A 732 4.51 -21.71 -17.47
CA GLN A 732 3.40 -22.62 -17.77
C GLN A 732 3.55 -23.30 -19.13
N THR A 733 3.99 -22.55 -20.15
CA THR A 733 4.30 -23.10 -21.48
C THR A 733 5.44 -24.11 -21.38
N MET A 734 6.52 -23.78 -20.68
CA MET A 734 7.67 -24.68 -20.53
C MET A 734 7.30 -25.97 -19.78
N THR A 735 6.47 -25.91 -18.73
CA THR A 735 6.01 -27.12 -18.01
C THR A 735 5.02 -27.92 -18.84
N HIS A 736 4.12 -27.26 -19.58
CA HIS A 736 3.20 -27.90 -20.52
C HIS A 736 3.97 -28.73 -21.55
N GLU A 737 4.93 -28.11 -22.24
CA GLU A 737 5.72 -28.79 -23.26
C GLU A 737 6.67 -29.84 -22.66
N ALA A 738 7.20 -29.61 -21.44
CA ALA A 738 7.97 -30.63 -20.74
C ALA A 738 7.14 -31.87 -20.37
N ALA A 739 5.86 -31.69 -20.03
CA ALA A 739 4.94 -32.80 -19.80
C ALA A 739 4.70 -33.62 -21.09
N HIS A 740 4.54 -32.95 -22.23
CA HIS A 740 4.49 -33.62 -23.54
C HIS A 740 5.75 -34.44 -23.79
N LEU A 741 6.94 -33.83 -23.67
CA LEU A 741 8.20 -34.54 -23.90
C LEU A 741 8.38 -35.74 -22.96
N PHE A 742 8.10 -35.56 -21.68
CA PHE A 742 8.17 -36.63 -20.68
C PHE A 742 7.26 -37.80 -21.10
N TYR A 743 6.04 -37.49 -21.49
CA TYR A 743 5.05 -38.49 -21.88
C TYR A 743 5.42 -39.21 -23.19
N PHE A 744 5.90 -38.46 -24.20
CA PHE A 744 6.41 -38.98 -25.48
C PHE A 744 7.67 -39.84 -25.36
N ARG A 745 8.38 -39.76 -24.24
CA ARG A 745 9.55 -40.60 -23.95
C ARG A 745 9.22 -41.81 -23.08
N ILE A 746 8.04 -41.85 -22.50
CA ILE A 746 7.48 -43.06 -21.86
C ILE A 746 6.68 -43.88 -22.88
N CYS A 747 5.92 -43.21 -23.75
CA CYS A 747 5.00 -43.79 -24.73
C CYS A 747 5.34 -43.35 -26.16
N SER A 748 5.00 -44.14 -27.19
CA SER A 748 5.21 -43.71 -28.59
C SER A 748 4.29 -42.52 -28.94
N PRO A 749 4.79 -41.40 -29.51
CA PRO A 749 3.95 -40.26 -29.90
C PRO A 749 2.79 -40.63 -30.83
N SER A 750 3.06 -41.54 -31.78
CA SER A 750 2.05 -42.07 -32.72
C SER A 750 0.91 -42.83 -32.05
N SER A 751 1.06 -43.16 -30.77
CA SER A 751 0.10 -43.95 -30.00
C SER A 751 -0.73 -43.09 -29.03
N ILE A 752 -0.56 -41.77 -28.99
CA ILE A 752 -1.21 -40.93 -28.00
C ILE A 752 -2.28 -40.06 -28.68
N PRO A 753 -3.56 -40.15 -28.27
CA PRO A 753 -4.58 -39.26 -28.78
C PRO A 753 -4.36 -37.80 -28.35
N SER A 754 -4.54 -36.86 -29.28
CA SER A 754 -4.30 -35.42 -29.06
C SER A 754 -5.02 -34.88 -27.83
N TRP A 755 -6.31 -35.19 -27.66
CA TRP A 755 -7.10 -34.73 -26.50
C TRP A 755 -6.52 -35.18 -25.15
N HIS A 756 -5.91 -36.38 -25.12
CA HIS A 756 -5.32 -36.93 -23.92
C HIS A 756 -3.95 -36.32 -23.67
N ALA A 757 -3.10 -36.20 -24.71
CA ALA A 757 -1.81 -35.52 -24.60
C ALA A 757 -1.97 -34.08 -24.07
N GLU A 758 -2.85 -33.30 -24.69
CA GLU A 758 -3.09 -31.90 -24.34
C GLU A 758 -3.75 -31.74 -22.98
N GLY A 759 -4.71 -32.60 -22.65
CA GLY A 759 -5.36 -32.58 -21.34
C GLY A 759 -4.42 -32.98 -20.19
N MET A 760 -3.45 -33.85 -20.46
CA MET A 760 -2.40 -34.17 -19.50
C MET A 760 -1.40 -33.03 -19.35
N ALA A 761 -0.95 -32.42 -20.45
CA ALA A 761 0.00 -31.30 -20.39
C ALA A 761 -0.58 -30.08 -19.66
N THR A 762 -1.84 -29.74 -19.95
CA THR A 762 -2.59 -28.66 -19.28
C THR A 762 -2.81 -28.92 -17.78
N TYR A 763 -2.88 -30.17 -17.33
CA TYR A 763 -2.95 -30.49 -15.90
C TYR A 763 -1.69 -30.00 -15.14
N PHE A 764 -0.52 -30.09 -15.78
CA PHE A 764 0.76 -29.62 -15.22
C PHE A 764 1.01 -28.12 -15.43
N GLU A 765 0.06 -27.35 -15.95
CA GLU A 765 0.06 -25.88 -15.89
C GLU A 765 -0.35 -25.36 -14.50
N GLY A 766 -0.97 -26.22 -13.68
CA GLY A 766 -1.52 -25.90 -12.36
C GLY A 766 -0.53 -26.07 -11.22
N PHE A 767 0.32 -25.06 -11.00
CA PHE A 767 1.31 -25.04 -9.93
C PHE A 767 1.35 -23.69 -9.19
N LYS A 768 1.83 -23.69 -7.94
CA LYS A 768 2.08 -22.50 -7.11
C LYS A 768 3.43 -22.62 -6.41
N GLY A 769 4.14 -21.50 -6.25
CA GLY A 769 5.42 -21.44 -5.55
C GLY A 769 6.42 -20.48 -6.19
N ALA A 770 7.67 -20.53 -5.73
CA ALA A 770 8.83 -19.87 -6.32
C ALA A 770 10.13 -20.56 -5.81
N GLY A 771 11.21 -20.53 -6.58
CA GLY A 771 12.47 -21.16 -6.18
C GLY A 771 12.32 -22.66 -5.88
N ALA A 772 12.69 -23.12 -4.67
CA ALA A 772 12.63 -24.54 -4.31
C ALA A 772 11.29 -24.99 -3.69
N SER A 773 10.26 -24.14 -3.64
CA SER A 773 9.00 -24.39 -2.91
C SER A 773 7.79 -24.69 -3.82
N TRP A 774 8.03 -25.14 -5.05
CA TRP A 774 6.96 -25.46 -6.01
C TRP A 774 6.06 -26.60 -5.54
N LYS A 775 4.77 -26.46 -5.81
CA LYS A 775 3.74 -27.47 -5.58
C LYS A 775 2.82 -27.57 -6.78
N PHE A 776 2.54 -28.80 -7.20
CA PHE A 776 1.62 -29.14 -8.29
C PHE A 776 0.24 -29.57 -7.73
N ASN A 777 -0.67 -29.97 -8.62
CA ASN A 777 -2.04 -30.37 -8.30
C ASN A 777 -2.94 -29.19 -7.86
N TYR A 778 -2.74 -28.02 -8.46
CA TYR A 778 -3.69 -26.92 -8.38
C TYR A 778 -4.61 -26.92 -9.61
N ILE A 779 -5.88 -26.64 -9.39
CA ILE A 779 -6.83 -26.43 -10.48
C ILE A 779 -6.37 -25.24 -11.31
N SER A 780 -6.30 -25.39 -12.63
CA SER A 780 -6.08 -24.26 -13.52
C SER A 780 -7.37 -23.43 -13.58
N GLU A 781 -7.44 -22.40 -12.74
CA GLU A 781 -8.64 -21.56 -12.59
C GLU A 781 -9.04 -20.90 -13.92
N SER A 782 -8.07 -20.59 -14.78
CA SER A 782 -8.33 -20.07 -16.13
C SER A 782 -8.93 -21.11 -17.09
N ARG A 783 -8.44 -22.35 -17.08
CA ARG A 783 -8.97 -23.44 -17.93
C ARG A 783 -10.34 -23.89 -17.45
N LEU A 784 -10.53 -23.97 -16.13
CA LEU A 784 -11.82 -24.32 -15.53
C LEU A 784 -12.88 -23.28 -15.86
N ALA A 785 -12.58 -21.99 -15.68
CA ALA A 785 -13.53 -20.92 -15.99
C ALA A 785 -13.96 -20.97 -17.47
N PHE A 786 -12.99 -21.09 -18.38
CA PHE A 786 -13.25 -21.09 -19.82
C PHE A 786 -14.07 -22.30 -20.28
N ALA A 787 -13.72 -23.51 -19.81
CA ALA A 787 -14.50 -24.71 -20.11
C ALA A 787 -15.91 -24.66 -19.50
N ARG A 788 -16.02 -24.21 -18.24
CA ARG A 788 -17.30 -24.08 -17.54
C ARG A 788 -18.25 -23.10 -18.24
N GLU A 789 -17.76 -21.94 -18.63
CA GLU A 789 -18.54 -20.93 -19.32
C GLU A 789 -19.05 -21.47 -20.67
N ALA A 790 -18.18 -22.09 -21.46
CA ALA A 790 -18.58 -22.69 -22.74
C ALA A 790 -19.67 -23.77 -22.58
N MET A 791 -19.56 -24.59 -21.53
CA MET A 791 -20.56 -25.62 -21.22
C MET A 791 -21.90 -25.03 -20.74
N LEU A 792 -21.88 -23.98 -19.91
CA LEU A 792 -23.08 -23.26 -19.48
C LEU A 792 -23.80 -22.58 -20.66
N ASP A 793 -23.03 -22.01 -21.57
CA ASP A 793 -23.51 -21.34 -22.79
C ASP A 793 -23.91 -22.32 -23.91
N LYS A 794 -23.73 -23.63 -23.71
CA LYS A 794 -23.92 -24.68 -24.73
C LYS A 794 -23.09 -24.44 -26.00
N LYS A 795 -21.89 -23.87 -25.83
CA LYS A 795 -20.88 -23.65 -26.87
C LYS A 795 -19.72 -24.66 -26.79
N GLN A 796 -19.85 -25.69 -25.95
CA GLN A 796 -18.83 -26.72 -25.77
C GLN A 796 -18.54 -27.50 -27.07
N ILE A 797 -17.32 -27.99 -27.23
CA ILE A 797 -16.98 -28.93 -28.29
C ILE A 797 -17.58 -30.27 -27.92
N SER A 798 -18.28 -30.93 -28.86
CA SER A 798 -18.86 -32.24 -28.56
C SER A 798 -17.76 -33.26 -28.24
N LEU A 799 -18.06 -34.24 -27.38
CA LEU A 799 -17.07 -35.24 -26.97
C LEU A 799 -16.45 -35.97 -28.17
N ALA A 800 -17.24 -36.25 -29.21
CA ALA A 800 -16.77 -36.88 -30.44
C ALA A 800 -15.81 -35.98 -31.24
N GLU A 801 -16.13 -34.68 -31.37
CA GLU A 801 -15.26 -33.71 -32.05
C GLU A 801 -13.97 -33.47 -31.26
N LEU A 802 -14.05 -33.39 -29.93
CA LEU A 802 -12.90 -33.24 -29.04
C LEU A 802 -11.92 -34.42 -29.20
N MET A 803 -12.44 -35.65 -29.29
CA MET A 803 -11.61 -36.84 -29.48
C MET A 803 -10.96 -36.94 -30.87
N ALA A 804 -11.59 -36.36 -31.89
CA ALA A 804 -11.13 -36.42 -33.27
C ALA A 804 -10.21 -35.26 -33.68
N ALA A 805 -10.06 -34.23 -32.83
CA ALA A 805 -9.35 -33.02 -33.20
C ALA A 805 -7.82 -33.18 -33.24
N ASP A 806 -7.19 -32.39 -34.10
CA ASP A 806 -5.75 -32.24 -34.21
C ASP A 806 -5.34 -30.86 -33.65
N ALA A 807 -4.60 -30.86 -32.55
CA ALA A 807 -4.24 -29.66 -31.82
C ALA A 807 -3.39 -28.69 -32.67
N LEU A 808 -2.40 -29.22 -33.41
CA LEU A 808 -1.50 -28.42 -34.24
C LEU A 808 -2.24 -27.76 -35.41
N LYS A 809 -3.18 -28.49 -36.03
CA LYS A 809 -4.04 -27.94 -37.09
C LYS A 809 -4.96 -26.85 -36.55
N LEU A 810 -5.52 -27.00 -35.35
CA LEU A 810 -6.36 -26.00 -34.71
C LEU A 810 -5.58 -24.71 -34.40
N ILE A 811 -4.40 -24.81 -33.79
CA ILE A 811 -3.52 -23.65 -33.50
C ILE A 811 -3.27 -22.82 -34.76
N ASN A 812 -3.02 -23.49 -35.88
CA ASN A 812 -2.68 -22.84 -37.14
C ASN A 812 -3.89 -22.30 -37.92
N SER A 813 -5.12 -22.65 -37.53
CA SER A 813 -6.34 -22.25 -38.26
C SER A 813 -7.26 -21.31 -37.46
N ASP A 814 -7.40 -21.49 -36.14
CA ASP A 814 -8.28 -20.69 -35.28
C ASP A 814 -7.79 -20.73 -33.83
N ALA A 815 -7.08 -19.68 -33.42
CA ALA A 815 -6.51 -19.57 -32.07
C ALA A 815 -7.56 -19.54 -30.95
N SER A 816 -8.77 -19.03 -31.23
CA SER A 816 -9.85 -18.99 -30.24
C SER A 816 -10.40 -20.39 -29.98
N LYS A 817 -10.57 -21.19 -31.04
CA LYS A 817 -10.97 -22.60 -30.93
C LYS A 817 -9.89 -23.46 -30.27
N ALA A 818 -8.61 -23.17 -30.50
CA ALA A 818 -7.51 -23.88 -29.84
C ALA A 818 -7.57 -23.70 -28.31
N ASN A 819 -7.84 -22.50 -27.81
CA ASN A 819 -7.96 -22.25 -26.37
C ASN A 819 -9.15 -22.99 -25.72
N LEU A 820 -10.30 -23.04 -26.40
CA LEU A 820 -11.45 -23.82 -25.94
C LEU A 820 -11.11 -25.31 -25.89
N PHE A 821 -10.51 -25.81 -26.97
CA PHE A 821 -10.06 -27.20 -27.09
C PHE A 821 -9.16 -27.61 -25.92
N TYR A 822 -8.11 -26.83 -25.61
CA TYR A 822 -7.23 -27.11 -24.48
C TYR A 822 -7.95 -27.12 -23.13
N SER A 823 -8.88 -26.20 -22.94
CA SER A 823 -9.61 -26.05 -21.68
C SER A 823 -10.57 -27.23 -21.46
N GLU A 824 -11.20 -27.73 -22.52
CA GLU A 824 -12.08 -28.89 -22.46
C GLU A 824 -11.31 -30.22 -22.39
N CYS A 825 -10.16 -30.34 -23.05
CA CYS A 825 -9.25 -31.48 -22.86
C CYS A 825 -8.78 -31.59 -21.41
N TRP A 826 -8.38 -30.46 -20.80
CA TRP A 826 -8.06 -30.40 -19.38
C TRP A 826 -9.26 -30.84 -18.53
N ALA A 827 -10.44 -30.26 -18.77
CA ALA A 827 -11.65 -30.52 -17.99
C ALA A 827 -12.07 -31.99 -18.05
N LEU A 828 -11.96 -32.63 -19.21
CA LEU A 828 -12.26 -34.06 -19.38
C LEU A 828 -11.27 -34.95 -18.61
N ASN A 829 -9.96 -34.66 -18.69
CA ASN A 829 -8.95 -35.41 -17.95
C ASN A 829 -9.11 -35.22 -16.44
N TYR A 830 -9.43 -34.00 -16.00
CA TYR A 830 -9.73 -33.69 -14.61
C TYR A 830 -10.95 -34.47 -14.11
N PHE A 831 -12.07 -34.43 -14.84
CA PHE A 831 -13.27 -35.20 -14.51
C PHE A 831 -13.00 -36.71 -14.44
N LEU A 832 -12.36 -37.30 -15.45
CA LEU A 832 -12.08 -38.74 -15.48
C LEU A 832 -11.12 -39.18 -14.37
N SER A 833 -10.28 -38.26 -13.87
CA SER A 833 -9.35 -38.53 -12.78
C SER A 833 -9.96 -38.35 -11.38
N GLN A 834 -10.98 -37.48 -11.24
CA GLN A 834 -11.56 -37.10 -9.95
C GLN A 834 -12.98 -37.62 -9.72
N THR A 835 -13.63 -38.17 -10.74
CA THR A 835 -15.03 -38.63 -10.65
C THR A 835 -15.22 -39.73 -9.61
N ASP A 836 -16.34 -39.67 -8.86
CA ASP A 836 -16.73 -40.73 -7.93
C ASP A 836 -17.23 -42.01 -8.63
N ASN A 837 -17.53 -41.91 -9.93
CA ASN A 837 -18.00 -43.05 -10.72
C ASN A 837 -16.87 -44.05 -11.01
N ALA A 838 -16.91 -45.19 -10.33
CA ALA A 838 -15.91 -46.25 -10.47
C ALA A 838 -15.75 -46.75 -11.91
N ALA A 839 -16.84 -46.83 -12.70
CA ALA A 839 -16.77 -47.29 -14.08
C ALA A 839 -15.97 -46.33 -14.97
N TYR A 840 -16.12 -45.02 -14.78
CA TYR A 840 -15.34 -44.02 -15.50
C TYR A 840 -13.87 -44.03 -15.07
N ARG A 841 -13.60 -44.09 -13.75
CA ARG A 841 -12.22 -44.16 -13.25
C ARG A 841 -11.48 -45.41 -13.73
N ASP A 842 -12.10 -46.58 -13.61
CA ASP A 842 -11.49 -47.85 -13.99
C ASP A 842 -11.33 -47.95 -15.51
N GLY A 843 -12.34 -47.51 -16.26
CA GLY A 843 -12.28 -47.41 -17.72
C GLY A 843 -11.17 -46.48 -18.19
N TYR A 844 -11.05 -45.29 -17.59
CA TYR A 844 -9.99 -44.34 -17.91
C TYR A 844 -8.60 -44.86 -17.51
N LYS A 845 -8.47 -45.56 -16.38
CA LYS A 845 -7.22 -46.23 -15.98
C LYS A 845 -6.83 -47.32 -16.98
N ALA A 846 -7.78 -48.10 -17.48
CA ALA A 846 -7.54 -49.11 -18.50
C ALA A 846 -7.15 -48.49 -19.86
N PHE A 847 -7.82 -47.41 -20.26
CA PHE A 847 -7.46 -46.62 -21.45
C PHE A 847 -6.02 -46.11 -21.36
N ARG A 848 -5.64 -45.44 -20.25
CA ARG A 848 -4.26 -44.95 -20.05
C ARG A 848 -3.24 -46.07 -20.16
N LYS A 849 -3.50 -47.21 -19.53
CA LYS A 849 -2.61 -48.39 -19.62
C LYS A 849 -2.47 -48.89 -21.07
N ALA A 850 -3.53 -48.85 -21.87
CA ALA A 850 -3.49 -49.23 -23.28
C ALA A 850 -2.63 -48.26 -24.11
N VAL A 851 -2.79 -46.94 -23.90
CA VAL A 851 -1.94 -45.90 -24.52
C VAL A 851 -0.48 -46.11 -24.15
N GLU A 852 -0.20 -46.31 -22.86
CA GLU A 852 1.16 -46.46 -22.35
C GLU A 852 1.87 -47.74 -22.82
N THR A 853 1.12 -48.80 -23.09
CA THR A 853 1.67 -50.06 -23.63
C THR A 853 1.81 -50.05 -25.16
N GLY A 854 1.54 -48.91 -25.79
CA GLY A 854 1.65 -48.72 -27.24
C GLY A 854 0.55 -49.41 -28.04
N LYS A 855 -0.59 -49.73 -27.40
CA LYS A 855 -1.78 -50.32 -28.03
C LYS A 855 -2.99 -49.41 -27.79
N PRO A 856 -2.98 -48.18 -28.31
CA PRO A 856 -4.07 -47.25 -28.06
C PRO A 856 -5.36 -47.77 -28.68
N GLU A 857 -6.44 -47.68 -27.90
CA GLU A 857 -7.79 -47.97 -28.37
C GLU A 857 -8.67 -46.76 -28.04
N ALA A 858 -9.79 -46.62 -28.76
CA ALA A 858 -10.72 -45.52 -28.50
C ALA A 858 -11.24 -45.57 -27.05
N LEU A 859 -11.42 -44.41 -26.41
CA LEU A 859 -11.96 -44.34 -25.04
C LEU A 859 -13.32 -45.06 -24.93
N SER A 860 -14.11 -45.03 -26.01
CA SER A 860 -15.40 -45.73 -26.13
C SER A 860 -15.32 -47.24 -25.92
N LYS A 861 -14.16 -47.88 -26.12
CA LYS A 861 -13.99 -49.30 -25.78
C LYS A 861 -14.01 -49.54 -24.28
N PHE A 862 -13.47 -48.60 -23.51
CA PHE A 862 -13.34 -48.70 -22.06
C PHE A 862 -14.51 -48.06 -21.32
N ILE A 863 -15.15 -47.06 -21.94
CA ILE A 863 -16.35 -46.38 -21.44
C ILE A 863 -17.39 -46.36 -22.58
N PRO A 864 -18.22 -47.41 -22.74
CA PRO A 864 -19.08 -47.55 -23.92
C PRO A 864 -20.18 -46.47 -24.08
N ASP A 865 -20.75 -46.00 -22.97
CA ASP A 865 -21.85 -45.04 -22.98
C ASP A 865 -21.32 -43.60 -23.08
N GLN A 866 -20.95 -43.19 -24.31
CA GLN A 866 -20.35 -41.89 -24.59
C GLN A 866 -21.32 -40.72 -24.41
N GLU A 867 -22.61 -40.90 -24.73
CA GLU A 867 -23.63 -39.86 -24.52
C GLU A 867 -23.83 -39.55 -23.03
N LYS A 868 -23.90 -40.60 -22.20
CA LYS A 868 -23.96 -40.43 -20.75
C LYS A 868 -22.67 -39.84 -20.19
N LEU A 869 -21.51 -40.28 -20.69
CA LEU A 869 -20.21 -39.74 -20.30
C LEU A 869 -20.15 -38.23 -20.54
N GLU A 870 -20.56 -37.77 -21.72
CA GLU A 870 -20.57 -36.34 -22.08
C GLU A 870 -21.51 -35.53 -21.19
N LYS A 871 -22.70 -36.07 -20.90
CA LYS A 871 -23.67 -35.43 -20.00
C LYS A 871 -23.13 -35.32 -18.56
N ASP A 872 -22.60 -36.42 -18.02
CA ASP A 872 -22.07 -36.45 -16.65
C ASP A 872 -20.84 -35.55 -16.51
N TRP A 873 -19.97 -35.51 -17.53
CA TRP A 873 -18.83 -34.61 -17.62
C TRP A 873 -19.27 -33.14 -17.59
N THR A 874 -20.25 -32.78 -18.42
CA THR A 874 -20.81 -31.42 -18.49
C THR A 874 -21.39 -31.00 -17.13
N VAL A 875 -22.17 -31.87 -16.49
CA VAL A 875 -22.74 -31.59 -15.15
C VAL A 875 -21.64 -31.42 -14.11
N PHE A 876 -20.62 -32.29 -14.12
CA PHE A 876 -19.53 -32.21 -13.15
C PHE A 876 -18.77 -30.88 -13.25
N ILE A 877 -18.40 -30.46 -14.47
CA ILE A 877 -17.63 -29.23 -14.69
C ILE A 877 -18.47 -27.98 -14.41
N THR A 878 -19.75 -27.98 -14.76
CA THR A 878 -20.64 -26.86 -14.44
C THR A 878 -20.94 -26.72 -12.94
N SER A 879 -20.76 -27.80 -12.16
CA SER A 879 -20.93 -27.79 -10.70
C SER A 879 -19.67 -27.45 -9.88
N GLN A 880 -18.47 -27.51 -10.47
CA GLN A 880 -17.23 -27.04 -9.83
C GLN A 880 -17.25 -25.52 -9.70
#